data_AF-A0A8S3RUE0-F1
#
_entry.id   AF-A0A8S3RUE0-F1
#
_cell.length_a   1.000
_cell.length_b   1.000
_cell.length_c   1.000
_cell.angle_alpha   90.00
_cell.angle_beta   90.00
_cell.angle_gamma   90.00
#
_symmetry.space_group_name_H-M   'P 1'
#
loop_
_entity.id
_entity.type
_entity.pdbx_description
1 polymer ?
#
loop_
_entity_poly.entity_id
_entity_poly.type
_entity_poly.pdbx_seq_one_letter_code
_entity_poly.pdbx_strand_id
1 'polypeptide(L)'
;MAGRKDQKSRNEKSTAEILNESRNVLYGDSSDMSTLMNNVLTLLNKMDIRLSSIEKNTGKNTSTLTQMNDKLTSITARVITAEKDIYDVKTRVSDLETNCQGTSNIFDEVKKKTDYLEKGFDKIKEDYLRLDTSRCRIAEDLIKVERENNDMKTKLTDIQCRAMKYNLIFTGLSEHRDENIEDKLRRFLYHEMKIDQRIEFSNVHRFGRRSENGKRPIVAKFVYFSDLEIVKKAGKHLKGTDYGVNEQFPPEIEQRRRRLYPIMKEERRKKQRRIQYPEFIELIQNYDILCFVETKTDDVDEINIPGYTVKMKNRCKYARVKSGGIILAYKSNLSEHIHPIETDSKYIFWFKIDKKMFHLCQDIIFGIVYIPPENSSYCIGDPFNEIEHELLMFSSDHSYICLLGDFNARTGEDLDFTEVTYDEFSGMFDLNDVSLNTLASSNINILRKSMDKKKNNFGNIFLHLCRANNLFMCNGRIGDDKDKGQFTCKNVSVVDYVIGSANFLTLLQNFSILETSKLFSDAHTPLSISMCTYENEKRNHFKKEMFTPTEEVKRWDIENLDTFIENIDKTHTDIILTELESVNIEDVNHNCVNNIVKRTCDILVDAAKTTFGTYMKCDKQNNVKMNTSKPWFDEDCKTARKKFKKSKRKLKLMMYSYDIVSHLADSQSANVLVFLMTDLHGGVEKVKTKLCICYTWSYNIKRLI
;
A
#
# COMPACT_ATOMS: atom_id res chain seq x y z
N MET A 1 14.15 2.73 107.78
CA MET A 1 14.78 3.78 108.63
C MET A 1 13.85 4.38 109.69
N ALA A 2 12.51 4.26 109.62
CA ALA A 2 11.59 4.88 110.57
C ALA A 2 11.63 4.27 112.01
N GLY A 3 11.61 2.94 112.16
CA GLY A 3 11.54 2.30 113.50
C GLY A 3 12.79 2.38 114.39
N ARG A 4 13.95 2.78 113.85
CA ARG A 4 15.20 2.90 114.64
C ARG A 4 15.29 4.21 115.44
N LYS A 5 14.60 5.27 114.99
CA LYS A 5 14.61 6.57 115.68
C LYS A 5 13.78 6.55 116.96
N ASP A 6 12.66 5.83 116.98
CA ASP A 6 11.78 5.74 118.16
C ASP A 6 12.41 4.97 119.32
N GLN A 7 13.21 3.95 119.03
CA GLN A 7 13.89 3.18 120.06
C GLN A 7 15.05 3.96 120.70
N LYS A 8 15.74 4.81 119.92
CA LYS A 8 16.81 5.68 120.42
C LYS A 8 16.25 6.83 121.27
N SER A 9 15.12 7.42 120.84
CA SER A 9 14.35 8.44 121.56
C SER A 9 13.82 7.94 122.93
N ARG A 10 13.23 6.74 123.00
CA ARG A 10 12.79 6.13 124.27
C ARG A 10 13.95 5.85 125.22
N ASN A 11 15.08 5.41 124.66
CA ASN A 11 16.29 5.09 125.39
C ASN A 11 16.97 6.33 125.98
N GLU A 12 17.06 7.42 125.22
CA GLU A 12 17.62 8.71 125.67
C GLU A 12 16.74 9.36 126.75
N LYS A 13 15.40 9.28 126.61
CA LYS A 13 14.45 9.72 127.65
C LYS A 13 14.61 8.94 128.96
N SER A 14 14.72 7.61 128.90
CA SER A 14 14.93 6.78 130.09
C SER A 14 16.27 7.06 130.79
N THR A 15 17.33 7.37 130.04
CA THR A 15 18.65 7.73 130.62
C THR A 15 18.60 9.09 131.31
N ALA A 16 17.92 10.06 130.69
CA ALA A 16 17.72 11.38 131.26
C ALA A 16 16.84 11.34 132.54
N GLU A 17 15.81 10.48 132.57
CA GLU A 17 14.95 10.27 133.74
C GLU A 17 15.71 9.64 134.92
N ILE A 18 16.54 8.61 134.68
CA ILE A 18 17.37 7.99 135.72
C ILE A 18 18.40 8.98 136.27
N LEU A 19 19.01 9.83 135.42
CA LEU A 19 19.94 10.89 135.82
C LEU A 19 19.27 11.98 136.67
N ASN A 20 18.01 12.28 136.39
CA ASN A 20 17.24 13.26 137.15
C ASN A 20 16.77 12.70 138.52
N GLU A 21 16.34 11.44 138.57
CA GLU A 21 16.02 10.76 139.84
C GLU A 21 17.26 10.59 140.74
N SER A 22 18.44 10.26 140.17
CA SER A 22 19.69 10.16 140.95
C SER A 22 20.07 11.48 141.59
N ARG A 23 19.83 12.61 140.90
CA ARG A 23 20.04 13.95 141.45
C ARG A 23 19.11 14.27 142.62
N ASN A 24 17.85 13.84 142.56
CA ASN A 24 16.89 14.02 143.66
C ASN A 24 17.23 13.17 144.88
N VAL A 25 17.76 11.97 144.69
CA VAL A 25 18.24 11.10 145.80
C VAL A 25 19.47 11.68 146.50
N LEU A 26 20.36 12.39 145.78
CA LEU A 26 21.59 12.94 146.35
C LEU A 26 21.43 14.27 147.12
N TYR A 27 20.39 15.05 146.85
CA TYR A 27 20.27 16.45 147.31
C TYR A 27 18.90 16.85 147.92
N GLY A 28 17.97 15.91 148.13
CA GLY A 28 16.66 16.20 148.72
C GLY A 28 16.66 16.15 150.26
N ASP A 29 16.13 17.18 150.92
CA ASP A 29 15.93 17.21 152.38
C ASP A 29 14.83 16.22 152.80
N SER A 30 15.24 15.03 153.24
CA SER A 30 14.37 13.98 153.80
C SER A 30 14.92 13.51 155.13
N SER A 31 14.21 13.78 156.22
CA SER A 31 14.62 13.48 157.60
C SER A 31 14.45 11.99 158.02
N ASP A 32 14.18 11.08 157.07
CA ASP A 32 14.03 9.63 157.33
C ASP A 32 14.96 8.76 156.43
N MET A 33 15.82 7.97 157.07
CA MET A 33 16.90 7.18 156.43
C MET A 33 16.36 5.97 155.62
N SER A 34 15.20 5.43 155.99
CA SER A 34 14.60 4.27 155.30
C SER A 34 14.16 4.61 153.86
N THR A 35 13.64 5.82 153.68
CA THR A 35 13.15 6.34 152.40
C THR A 35 14.29 6.54 151.40
N LEU A 36 15.46 7.00 151.88
CA LEU A 36 16.64 7.23 151.04
C LEU A 36 17.19 5.91 150.47
N MET A 37 17.27 4.86 151.31
CA MET A 37 17.87 3.58 150.94
C MET A 37 17.01 2.81 149.93
N ASN A 38 15.68 2.88 150.07
CA ASN A 38 14.76 2.34 149.07
C ASN A 38 14.89 3.07 147.73
N ASN A 39 15.02 4.40 147.74
CA ASN A 39 15.19 5.18 146.52
C ASN A 39 16.47 4.79 145.76
N VAL A 40 17.60 4.59 146.47
CA VAL A 40 18.86 4.10 145.88
C VAL A 40 18.70 2.70 145.28
N LEU A 41 18.02 1.78 145.97
CA LEU A 41 17.80 0.42 145.49
C LEU A 41 16.94 0.39 144.21
N THR A 42 15.87 1.18 144.16
CA THR A 42 15.08 1.34 142.92
C THR A 42 15.91 1.91 141.77
N LEU A 43 16.82 2.86 142.05
CA LEU A 43 17.66 3.46 141.03
C LEU A 43 18.68 2.47 140.48
N LEU A 44 19.32 1.67 141.34
CA LEU A 44 20.24 0.61 140.95
C LEU A 44 19.55 -0.45 140.08
N ASN A 45 18.33 -0.88 140.44
CA ASN A 45 17.56 -1.81 139.62
C ASN A 45 17.20 -1.23 138.24
N LYS A 46 16.83 0.06 138.17
CA LYS A 46 16.59 0.74 136.88
C LYS A 46 17.86 0.80 136.03
N MET A 47 19.03 1.06 136.64
CA MET A 47 20.32 1.06 135.94
C MET A 47 20.70 -0.34 135.43
N ASP A 48 20.47 -1.39 136.20
CA ASP A 48 20.82 -2.77 135.84
C ASP A 48 19.96 -3.30 134.67
N ILE A 49 18.66 -3.02 134.70
CA ILE A 49 17.74 -3.31 133.58
C ILE A 49 18.19 -2.57 132.31
N ARG A 50 18.68 -1.33 132.46
CA ARG A 50 19.16 -0.52 131.34
C ARG A 50 20.46 -1.08 130.76
N LEU A 51 21.40 -1.48 131.61
CA LEU A 51 22.66 -2.14 131.23
C LEU A 51 22.37 -3.43 130.44
N SER A 52 21.52 -4.30 130.97
CA SER A 52 21.07 -5.52 130.27
C SER A 52 20.44 -5.24 128.90
N SER A 53 19.64 -4.17 128.79
CA SER A 53 19.05 -3.78 127.50
C SER A 53 20.07 -3.21 126.51
N ILE A 54 21.12 -2.53 126.99
CA ILE A 54 22.21 -2.03 126.16
C ILE A 54 23.02 -3.21 125.62
N GLU A 55 23.41 -4.16 126.49
CA GLU A 55 24.17 -5.37 126.12
C GLU A 55 23.47 -6.21 125.03
N LYS A 56 22.15 -6.38 125.15
CA LYS A 56 21.35 -7.10 124.15
C LYS A 56 21.32 -6.38 122.80
N ASN A 57 21.30 -5.04 122.80
CA ASN A 57 21.33 -4.23 121.58
C ASN A 57 22.73 -4.18 120.97
N THR A 58 23.80 -4.13 121.77
CA THR A 58 25.16 -4.27 121.27
C THR A 58 25.33 -5.63 120.62
N GLY A 59 24.93 -6.74 121.25
CA GLY A 59 25.00 -8.08 120.64
C GLY A 59 24.26 -8.20 119.30
N LYS A 60 23.05 -7.62 119.19
CA LYS A 60 22.32 -7.54 117.91
C LYS A 60 23.09 -6.73 116.86
N ASN A 61 23.61 -5.56 117.22
CA ASN A 61 24.41 -4.74 116.31
C ASN A 61 25.66 -5.48 115.85
N THR A 62 26.35 -6.21 116.73
CA THR A 62 27.52 -7.02 116.37
C THR A 62 27.15 -8.08 115.33
N SER A 63 26.05 -8.82 115.54
CA SER A 63 25.58 -9.83 114.57
C SER A 63 25.20 -9.25 113.21
N THR A 64 24.63 -8.04 113.18
CA THR A 64 24.29 -7.37 111.91
C THR A 64 25.56 -6.88 111.20
N LEU A 65 26.55 -6.41 111.96
CA LEU A 65 27.86 -6.02 111.46
C LEU A 65 28.59 -7.22 110.85
N THR A 66 28.55 -8.39 111.47
CA THR A 66 29.14 -9.63 110.91
C THR A 66 28.48 -10.00 109.58
N GLN A 67 27.13 -10.01 109.51
CA GLN A 67 26.43 -10.31 108.26
C GLN A 67 26.71 -9.30 107.13
N MET A 68 26.87 -8.02 107.47
CA MET A 68 27.30 -7.01 106.51
C MET A 68 28.72 -7.25 106.03
N ASN A 69 29.62 -7.65 106.93
CA ASN A 69 31.00 -7.97 106.60
C ASN A 69 31.08 -9.16 105.64
N ASP A 70 30.31 -10.23 105.88
CA ASP A 70 30.27 -11.40 104.99
C ASP A 70 29.76 -11.03 103.58
N LYS A 71 28.71 -10.19 103.51
CA LYS A 71 28.22 -9.65 102.23
C LYS A 71 29.26 -8.78 101.55
N LEU A 72 30.00 -7.97 102.30
CA LEU A 72 31.07 -7.14 101.77
C LEU A 72 32.16 -8.01 101.16
N THR A 73 32.61 -9.05 101.85
CA THR A 73 33.58 -10.02 101.35
C THR A 73 33.09 -10.71 100.07
N SER A 74 31.82 -11.10 100.00
CA SER A 74 31.22 -11.68 98.80
C SER A 74 31.19 -10.70 97.62
N ILE A 75 30.84 -9.44 97.85
CA ILE A 75 30.86 -8.39 96.83
C ILE A 75 32.30 -8.16 96.35
N THR A 76 33.27 -8.09 97.25
CA THR A 76 34.69 -7.95 96.91
C THR A 76 35.15 -9.07 95.98
N ALA A 77 34.80 -10.32 96.27
CA ALA A 77 35.16 -11.45 95.41
C ALA A 77 34.54 -11.35 93.99
N ARG A 78 33.28 -10.92 93.90
CA ARG A 78 32.60 -10.70 92.62
C ARG A 78 33.20 -9.54 91.82
N VAL A 79 33.61 -8.46 92.49
CA VAL A 79 34.29 -7.33 91.86
C VAL A 79 35.63 -7.77 91.27
N ILE A 80 36.43 -8.52 92.03
CA ILE A 80 37.71 -9.07 91.54
C ILE A 80 37.48 -9.95 90.29
N THR A 81 36.42 -10.76 90.28
CA THR A 81 36.08 -11.61 89.13
C THR A 81 35.69 -10.78 87.92
N ALA A 82 34.84 -9.75 88.11
CA ALA A 82 34.44 -8.86 87.02
C ALA A 82 35.62 -8.04 86.47
N GLU A 83 36.56 -7.61 87.32
CA GLU A 83 37.79 -6.94 86.89
C GLU A 83 38.64 -7.84 86.00
N LYS A 84 38.73 -9.15 86.32
CA LYS A 84 39.41 -10.14 85.48
C LYS A 84 38.70 -10.32 84.13
N ASP A 85 37.38 -10.48 84.13
CA ASP A 85 36.62 -10.64 82.88
C ASP A 85 36.73 -9.38 81.99
N ILE A 86 36.72 -8.18 82.58
CA ILE A 86 36.95 -6.91 81.87
C ILE A 86 38.34 -6.89 81.22
N TYR A 87 39.36 -7.38 81.93
CA TYR A 87 40.71 -7.48 81.39
C TYR A 87 40.76 -8.44 80.18
N ASP A 88 40.13 -9.61 80.28
CA ASP A 88 40.07 -10.60 79.18
C ASP A 88 39.24 -10.09 77.99
N VAL A 89 38.19 -9.31 78.22
CA VAL A 89 37.45 -8.64 77.15
C VAL A 89 38.34 -7.58 76.48
N LYS A 90 39.11 -6.82 77.25
CA LYS A 90 40.00 -5.79 76.72
C LYS A 90 41.09 -6.37 75.82
N THR A 91 41.68 -7.51 76.18
CA THR A 91 42.67 -8.19 75.32
C THR A 91 42.05 -8.68 74.03
N ARG A 92 40.88 -9.34 74.09
CA ARG A 92 40.15 -9.79 72.90
C ARG A 92 39.72 -8.64 71.97
N VAL A 93 39.35 -7.49 72.52
CA VAL A 93 39.04 -6.29 71.74
C VAL A 93 40.29 -5.81 71.00
N SER A 94 41.45 -5.80 71.65
CA SER A 94 42.72 -5.41 71.00
C SER A 94 43.11 -6.38 69.87
N ASP A 95 42.91 -7.69 70.07
CA ASP A 95 43.14 -8.70 69.03
C ASP A 95 42.17 -8.53 67.84
N LEU A 96 40.92 -8.15 68.11
CA LEU A 96 39.95 -7.84 67.05
C LEU A 96 40.34 -6.57 66.29
N GLU A 97 40.81 -5.52 66.97
CA GLU A 97 41.26 -4.28 66.33
C GLU A 97 42.43 -4.55 65.37
N THR A 98 43.42 -5.35 65.78
CA THR A 98 44.56 -5.71 64.93
C THR A 98 44.14 -6.56 63.73
N ASN A 99 43.24 -7.53 63.90
CA ASN A 99 42.68 -8.31 62.80
C ASN A 99 41.86 -7.46 61.82
N CYS A 100 41.05 -6.52 62.32
CA CYS A 100 40.32 -5.55 61.51
C CYS A 100 41.28 -4.70 60.68
N GLN A 101 42.39 -4.24 61.26
CA GLN A 101 43.41 -3.50 60.53
C GLN A 101 44.07 -4.34 59.43
N GLY A 102 44.41 -5.61 59.72
CA GLY A 102 44.93 -6.54 58.72
C GLY A 102 43.96 -6.76 57.55
N THR A 103 42.67 -6.92 57.86
CA THR A 103 41.62 -7.07 56.86
C THR A 103 41.45 -5.82 56.01
N SER A 104 41.52 -4.63 56.61
CA SER A 104 41.48 -3.34 55.90
C SER A 104 42.63 -3.21 54.91
N ASN A 105 43.85 -3.58 55.31
CA ASN A 105 45.02 -3.51 54.43
C ASN A 105 44.88 -4.45 53.22
N ILE A 106 44.36 -5.66 53.43
CA ILE A 106 44.08 -6.61 52.34
C ILE A 106 43.00 -6.05 51.41
N PHE A 107 41.94 -5.45 51.97
CA PHE A 107 40.87 -4.83 51.18
C PHE A 107 41.41 -3.71 50.28
N ASP A 108 42.31 -2.87 50.79
CA ASP A 108 42.96 -1.82 50.00
C ASP A 108 43.85 -2.38 48.88
N GLU A 109 44.56 -3.48 49.13
CA GLU A 109 45.38 -4.13 48.10
C GLU A 109 44.52 -4.78 47.01
N VAL A 110 43.44 -5.46 47.39
CA VAL A 110 42.46 -6.02 46.45
C VAL A 110 41.86 -4.91 45.62
N LYS A 111 41.42 -3.81 46.24
CA LYS A 111 40.87 -2.64 45.53
C LYS A 111 41.85 -2.10 44.49
N LYS A 112 43.12 -1.91 44.85
CA LYS A 112 44.16 -1.46 43.90
C LYS A 112 44.33 -2.41 42.71
N LYS A 113 44.31 -3.73 42.94
CA LYS A 113 44.40 -4.73 41.85
C LYS A 113 43.15 -4.71 40.99
N THR A 114 41.97 -4.58 41.58
CA THR A 114 40.70 -4.45 40.87
C THR A 114 40.69 -3.20 39.98
N ASP A 115 41.11 -2.05 40.50
CA ASP A 115 41.22 -0.80 39.73
C ASP A 115 42.22 -0.92 38.56
N TYR A 116 43.33 -1.66 38.75
CA TYR A 116 44.29 -1.92 37.68
C TYR A 116 43.71 -2.83 36.58
N LEU A 117 43.01 -3.89 36.97
CA LEU A 117 42.34 -4.80 36.05
C LEU A 117 41.25 -4.07 35.25
N GLU A 118 40.47 -3.21 35.90
CA GLU A 118 39.43 -2.40 35.25
C GLU A 118 40.02 -1.51 34.15
N LYS A 119 41.12 -0.81 34.45
CA LYS A 119 41.86 -0.03 33.43
C LYS A 119 42.40 -0.89 32.28
N GLY A 120 42.83 -2.12 32.56
CA GLY A 120 43.25 -3.08 31.55
C GLY A 120 42.09 -3.50 30.63
N PHE A 121 40.91 -3.76 31.20
CA PHE A 121 39.69 -4.06 30.46
C PHE A 121 39.25 -2.89 29.57
N ASP A 122 39.32 -1.66 30.07
CA ASP A 122 38.99 -0.47 29.28
C ASP A 122 39.89 -0.34 28.05
N LYS A 123 41.19 -0.56 28.21
CA LYS A 123 42.14 -0.52 27.09
C LYS A 123 41.86 -1.62 26.06
N ILE A 124 41.60 -2.85 26.50
CA ILE A 124 41.26 -3.97 25.60
C ILE A 124 39.96 -3.65 24.84
N LYS A 125 38.98 -3.06 25.50
CA LYS A 125 37.71 -2.65 24.89
C LYS A 125 37.93 -1.58 23.82
N GLU A 126 38.82 -0.62 24.07
CA GLU A 126 39.19 0.40 23.10
C GLU A 126 39.90 -0.21 21.87
N ASP A 127 40.86 -1.11 22.10
CA ASP A 127 41.58 -1.80 21.01
C ASP A 127 40.63 -2.69 20.18
N TYR A 128 39.69 -3.38 20.84
CA TYR A 128 38.64 -4.16 20.16
C TYR A 128 37.78 -3.27 19.26
N LEU A 129 37.36 -2.10 19.76
CA LEU A 129 36.55 -1.16 18.98
C LEU A 129 37.32 -0.61 17.76
N ARG A 130 38.61 -0.32 17.92
CA ARG A 130 39.50 0.11 16.82
C ARG A 130 39.65 -0.99 15.77
N LEU A 131 39.87 -2.24 16.20
CA LEU A 131 39.98 -3.40 15.31
C LEU A 131 38.67 -3.66 14.56
N ASP A 132 37.52 -3.59 15.24
CA ASP A 132 36.21 -3.77 14.62
C ASP A 132 35.94 -2.71 13.55
N THR A 133 36.27 -1.45 13.85
CA THR A 133 36.17 -0.35 12.89
C THR A 133 37.05 -0.60 11.65
N SER A 134 38.29 -1.07 11.85
CA SER A 134 39.19 -1.42 10.74
C SER A 134 38.64 -2.59 9.91
N ARG A 135 38.12 -3.63 10.55
CA ARG A 135 37.49 -4.77 9.89
C ARG A 135 36.29 -4.36 9.04
N CYS A 136 35.43 -3.48 9.54
CA CYS A 136 34.28 -2.96 8.79
C CYS A 136 34.73 -2.20 7.53
N ARG A 137 35.76 -1.35 7.63
CA ARG A 137 36.33 -0.64 6.46
C ARG A 137 36.90 -1.59 5.42
N ILE A 138 37.66 -2.60 5.84
CA ILE A 138 38.22 -3.60 4.93
C ILE A 138 37.09 -4.39 4.23
N ALA A 139 36.01 -4.72 4.94
CA ALA A 139 34.86 -5.40 4.34
C ALA A 139 34.16 -4.52 3.28
N GLU A 140 34.00 -3.23 3.53
CA GLU A 140 33.45 -2.27 2.57
C GLU A 140 34.32 -2.16 1.31
N ASP A 141 35.65 -2.03 1.49
CA ASP A 141 36.61 -1.99 0.39
C ASP A 141 36.59 -3.29 -0.43
N LEU A 142 36.48 -4.45 0.23
CA LEU A 142 36.38 -5.75 -0.45
C LEU A 142 35.14 -5.82 -1.35
N ILE A 143 33.98 -5.37 -0.85
CA ILE A 143 32.74 -5.31 -1.63
C ILE A 143 32.91 -4.35 -2.81
N LYS A 144 33.56 -3.21 -2.61
CA LYS A 144 33.82 -2.24 -3.68
C LYS A 144 34.71 -2.83 -4.77
N VAL A 145 35.83 -3.46 -4.40
CA VAL A 145 36.75 -4.13 -5.34
C VAL A 145 36.06 -5.26 -6.10
N GLU A 146 35.19 -6.03 -5.43
CA GLU A 146 34.42 -7.09 -6.10
C GLU A 146 33.43 -6.52 -7.13
N ARG A 147 32.73 -5.42 -6.79
CA ARG A 147 31.86 -4.71 -7.73
C ARG A 147 32.65 -4.18 -8.94
N GLU A 148 33.78 -3.53 -8.71
CA GLU A 148 34.66 -3.02 -9.77
C GLU A 148 35.19 -4.15 -10.67
N ASN A 149 35.60 -5.28 -10.08
CA ASN A 149 36.02 -6.45 -10.84
C ASN A 149 34.90 -7.03 -11.72
N ASN A 150 33.67 -7.08 -11.21
CA ASN A 150 32.51 -7.54 -11.98
C ASN A 150 32.13 -6.57 -13.10
N ASP A 151 32.19 -5.27 -12.85
CA ASP A 151 32.01 -4.23 -13.87
C ASP A 151 33.09 -4.32 -14.96
N MET A 152 34.36 -4.49 -14.57
CA MET A 152 35.46 -4.69 -15.52
C MET A 152 35.28 -5.96 -16.38
N LYS A 153 34.88 -7.10 -15.79
CA LYS A 153 34.58 -8.32 -16.55
C LYS A 153 33.43 -8.11 -17.54
N THR A 154 32.40 -7.37 -17.13
CA THR A 154 31.24 -7.05 -17.97
C THR A 154 31.66 -6.18 -19.15
N LYS A 155 32.44 -5.12 -18.89
CA LYS A 155 33.00 -4.23 -19.92
C LYS A 155 33.92 -4.98 -20.88
N LEU A 156 34.78 -5.86 -20.38
CA LEU A 156 35.66 -6.69 -21.21
C LEU A 156 34.84 -7.58 -22.16
N THR A 157 33.80 -8.23 -21.62
CA THR A 157 32.91 -9.10 -22.40
C THR A 157 32.17 -8.30 -23.48
N ASP A 158 31.67 -7.11 -23.15
CA ASP A 158 30.99 -6.22 -24.10
C ASP A 158 31.93 -5.77 -25.23
N ILE A 159 33.15 -5.34 -24.91
CA ILE A 159 34.18 -4.98 -25.91
C ILE A 159 34.47 -6.17 -26.83
N GLN A 160 34.63 -7.38 -26.27
CA GLN A 160 34.86 -8.59 -27.07
C GLN A 160 33.66 -8.91 -27.98
N CYS A 161 32.42 -8.78 -27.50
CA CYS A 161 31.21 -8.94 -28.31
C CYS A 161 31.19 -7.96 -29.48
N ARG A 162 31.49 -6.68 -29.23
CA ARG A 162 31.53 -5.65 -30.28
C ARG A 162 32.62 -5.93 -31.32
N ALA A 163 33.79 -6.39 -30.89
CA ALA A 163 34.89 -6.74 -31.78
C ALA A 163 34.59 -7.96 -32.67
N MET A 164 33.80 -8.92 -32.16
CA MET A 164 33.43 -10.16 -32.85
C MET A 164 32.09 -10.08 -33.60
N LYS A 165 31.34 -8.97 -33.45
CA LYS A 165 29.98 -8.81 -33.99
C LYS A 165 29.86 -9.08 -35.49
N TYR A 166 30.91 -8.77 -36.26
CA TYR A 166 30.94 -8.98 -37.71
C TYR A 166 31.60 -10.30 -38.13
N ASN A 167 31.74 -11.25 -37.21
CA ASN A 167 32.41 -12.52 -37.47
C ASN A 167 31.40 -13.66 -37.54
N LEU A 168 31.51 -14.48 -38.59
CA LEU A 168 30.83 -15.78 -38.68
C LEU A 168 31.85 -16.92 -38.65
N ILE A 169 31.46 -18.01 -38.02
CA ILE A 169 32.18 -19.27 -37.93
C ILE A 169 31.54 -20.27 -38.89
N PHE A 170 32.35 -20.82 -39.78
CA PHE A 170 31.99 -21.85 -40.75
C PHE A 170 32.61 -23.18 -40.33
N THR A 171 31.78 -24.20 -40.11
CA THR A 171 32.18 -25.56 -39.71
C THR A 171 31.90 -26.55 -40.84
N GLY A 172 32.65 -27.66 -40.88
CA GLY A 172 32.42 -28.77 -41.84
C GLY A 172 33.22 -28.69 -43.14
N LEU A 173 33.97 -27.60 -43.37
CA LEU A 173 34.81 -27.38 -44.55
C LEU A 173 36.14 -28.15 -44.44
N SER A 174 36.48 -28.95 -45.46
CA SER A 174 37.75 -29.70 -45.55
C SER A 174 38.97 -28.78 -45.47
N GLU A 175 40.05 -29.21 -44.84
CA GLU A 175 41.31 -28.46 -44.66
C GLU A 175 42.44 -29.09 -45.51
N HIS A 176 43.18 -28.27 -46.26
CA HIS A 176 44.40 -28.68 -46.97
C HIS A 176 45.58 -27.76 -46.59
N ARG A 177 46.83 -28.22 -46.76
CA ARG A 177 48.03 -27.49 -46.29
C ARG A 177 48.21 -26.12 -46.95
N ASP A 178 47.92 -26.03 -48.26
CA ASP A 178 48.15 -24.83 -49.09
C ASP A 178 46.83 -24.27 -49.67
N GLU A 179 45.75 -24.32 -48.88
CA GLU A 179 44.45 -23.83 -49.33
C GLU A 179 44.36 -22.30 -49.35
N ASN A 180 43.71 -21.76 -50.38
CA ASN A 180 43.19 -20.40 -50.32
C ASN A 180 41.85 -20.42 -49.56
N ILE A 181 41.90 -20.03 -48.28
CA ILE A 181 40.76 -20.10 -47.36
C ILE A 181 39.61 -19.19 -47.84
N GLU A 182 39.93 -18.00 -48.34
CA GLU A 182 38.92 -17.03 -48.79
C GLU A 182 38.21 -17.53 -50.06
N ASP A 183 38.97 -17.98 -51.06
CA ASP A 183 38.41 -18.55 -52.30
C ASP A 183 37.56 -19.80 -52.01
N LYS A 184 38.00 -20.66 -51.10
CA LYS A 184 37.20 -21.80 -50.62
C LYS A 184 35.89 -21.35 -49.99
N LEU A 185 35.91 -20.30 -49.16
CA LEU A 185 34.72 -19.76 -48.54
C LEU A 185 33.78 -19.12 -49.59
N ARG A 186 34.31 -18.39 -50.57
CA ARG A 186 33.52 -17.80 -51.67
C ARG A 186 32.82 -18.87 -52.50
N ARG A 187 33.53 -19.95 -52.87
CA ARG A 187 32.94 -21.11 -53.55
C ARG A 187 31.84 -21.78 -52.73
N PHE A 188 32.05 -21.92 -51.42
CA PHE A 188 31.03 -22.45 -50.51
C PHE A 188 29.77 -21.58 -50.48
N LEU A 189 29.91 -20.25 -50.40
CA LEU A 189 28.78 -19.32 -50.41
C LEU A 189 27.99 -19.38 -51.72
N TYR A 190 28.68 -19.54 -52.84
CA TYR A 190 28.05 -19.65 -54.15
C TYR A 190 27.34 -21.00 -54.35
N HIS A 191 28.04 -22.12 -54.19
CA HIS A 191 27.52 -23.45 -54.51
C HIS A 191 26.55 -24.00 -53.46
N GLU A 192 26.92 -23.93 -52.17
CA GLU A 192 26.14 -24.56 -51.09
C GLU A 192 25.05 -23.61 -50.57
N MET A 193 25.35 -22.31 -50.45
CA MET A 193 24.41 -21.34 -49.88
C MET A 193 23.58 -20.58 -50.94
N LYS A 194 23.90 -20.75 -52.23
CA LYS A 194 23.21 -20.11 -53.38
C LYS A 194 23.23 -18.58 -53.33
N ILE A 195 24.36 -18.00 -52.91
CA ILE A 195 24.55 -16.56 -52.84
C ILE A 195 25.38 -16.12 -54.05
N ASP A 196 24.74 -15.42 -54.98
CA ASP A 196 25.38 -14.89 -56.20
C ASP A 196 26.01 -13.51 -55.97
N GLN A 197 25.68 -12.85 -54.86
CA GLN A 197 26.26 -11.55 -54.53
C GLN A 197 27.73 -11.68 -54.11
N ARG A 198 28.56 -10.78 -54.62
CA ARG A 198 29.95 -10.64 -54.16
C ARG A 198 29.98 -10.05 -52.75
N ILE A 199 30.44 -10.85 -51.80
CA ILE A 199 30.60 -10.46 -50.38
C ILE A 199 32.04 -10.03 -50.14
N GLU A 200 32.26 -8.94 -49.40
CA GLU A 200 33.60 -8.48 -49.04
C GLU A 200 33.98 -8.87 -47.60
N PHE A 201 35.15 -9.49 -47.46
CA PHE A 201 35.71 -9.91 -46.18
C PHE A 201 36.88 -9.01 -45.78
N SER A 202 36.96 -8.70 -44.49
CA SER A 202 38.12 -8.01 -43.90
C SER A 202 39.25 -9.00 -43.61
N ASN A 203 38.92 -10.18 -43.07
CA ASN A 203 39.90 -11.22 -42.75
C ASN A 203 39.20 -12.59 -42.71
N VAL A 204 39.84 -13.62 -43.26
CA VAL A 204 39.36 -15.00 -43.25
C VAL A 204 40.50 -15.93 -42.83
N HIS A 205 40.32 -16.71 -41.76
CA HIS A 205 41.35 -17.63 -41.27
C HIS A 205 40.72 -18.81 -40.53
N ARG A 206 41.49 -19.90 -40.38
CA ARG A 206 41.12 -21.02 -39.50
C ARG A 206 41.57 -20.76 -38.07
N PHE A 207 40.78 -21.21 -37.10
CA PHE A 207 41.14 -21.14 -35.69
C PHE A 207 41.14 -22.52 -35.03
N GLY A 208 42.00 -22.69 -34.02
CA GLY A 208 42.21 -23.96 -33.30
C GLY A 208 43.49 -24.71 -33.72
N ARG A 209 43.89 -25.71 -32.93
CA ARG A 209 45.06 -26.57 -33.20
C ARG A 209 44.76 -27.54 -34.35
N ARG A 210 45.73 -27.73 -35.26
CA ARG A 210 45.62 -28.73 -36.34
C ARG A 210 45.58 -30.14 -35.74
N SER A 211 44.71 -30.99 -36.29
CA SER A 211 44.60 -32.41 -35.96
C SER A 211 44.49 -33.19 -37.27
N GLU A 212 45.07 -34.40 -37.34
CA GLU A 212 45.12 -35.22 -38.57
C GLU A 212 43.74 -35.51 -39.17
N ASN A 213 42.69 -35.57 -38.34
CA ASN A 213 41.31 -35.84 -38.77
C ASN A 213 40.35 -34.65 -38.56
N GLY A 214 40.85 -33.50 -38.10
CA GLY A 214 40.02 -32.38 -37.66
C GLY A 214 39.81 -31.31 -38.73
N LYS A 215 38.56 -31.12 -39.20
CA LYS A 215 38.18 -29.96 -40.03
C LYS A 215 38.08 -28.70 -39.15
N ARG A 216 39.16 -27.93 -39.01
CA ARG A 216 39.14 -26.73 -38.17
C ARG A 216 38.13 -25.70 -38.70
N PRO A 217 37.34 -25.04 -37.84
CA PRO A 217 36.41 -24.03 -38.33
C PRO A 217 37.12 -22.81 -38.93
N ILE A 218 36.48 -22.17 -39.91
CA ILE A 218 36.92 -20.92 -40.52
C ILE A 218 36.17 -19.76 -39.85
N VAL A 219 36.86 -18.71 -39.41
CA VAL A 219 36.26 -17.43 -39.05
C VAL A 219 36.41 -16.48 -40.22
N ALA A 220 35.31 -15.85 -40.64
CA ALA A 220 35.33 -14.76 -41.60
C ALA A 220 34.76 -13.50 -40.97
N LYS A 221 35.52 -12.41 -41.02
CA LYS A 221 35.09 -11.07 -40.61
C LYS A 221 34.54 -10.33 -41.83
N PHE A 222 33.29 -9.91 -41.76
CA PHE A 222 32.60 -9.18 -42.81
C PHE A 222 32.91 -7.69 -42.70
N VAL A 223 33.06 -7.02 -43.85
CA VAL A 223 33.21 -5.56 -43.88
C VAL A 223 31.86 -4.89 -43.64
N TYR A 224 30.79 -5.42 -44.25
CA TYR A 224 29.44 -4.88 -44.16
C TYR A 224 28.50 -5.80 -43.38
N PHE A 225 27.70 -5.21 -42.48
CA PHE A 225 26.71 -5.95 -41.71
C PHE A 225 25.58 -6.53 -42.58
N SER A 226 25.22 -5.84 -43.68
CA SER A 226 24.22 -6.31 -44.64
C SER A 226 24.57 -7.68 -45.22
N ASP A 227 25.84 -7.86 -45.58
CA ASP A 227 26.35 -9.09 -46.19
C ASP A 227 26.33 -10.25 -45.20
N LEU A 228 26.71 -9.97 -43.95
CA LEU A 228 26.63 -10.93 -42.85
C LEU A 228 25.19 -11.42 -42.63
N GLU A 229 24.21 -10.52 -42.67
CA GLU A 229 22.79 -10.88 -42.51
C GLU A 229 22.25 -11.71 -43.69
N ILE A 230 22.71 -11.44 -44.91
CA ILE A 230 22.38 -12.25 -46.09
C ILE A 230 22.89 -13.68 -45.91
N VAL A 231 24.15 -13.85 -45.52
CA VAL A 231 24.74 -15.18 -45.27
C VAL A 231 24.02 -15.91 -44.15
N LYS A 232 23.71 -15.23 -43.03
CA LYS A 232 22.94 -15.82 -41.92
C LYS A 232 21.57 -16.33 -42.38
N LYS A 233 20.84 -15.55 -43.18
CA LYS A 233 19.53 -15.95 -43.71
C LYS A 233 19.61 -17.13 -44.68
N ALA A 234 20.69 -17.22 -45.46
CA ALA A 234 20.94 -18.33 -46.37
C ALA A 234 21.37 -19.62 -45.66
N GLY A 235 21.75 -19.57 -44.38
CA GLY A 235 22.10 -20.76 -43.57
C GLY A 235 21.02 -21.85 -43.54
N LYS A 236 19.76 -21.52 -43.80
CA LYS A 236 18.65 -22.49 -43.97
C LYS A 236 18.89 -23.52 -45.08
N HIS A 237 19.69 -23.20 -46.10
CA HIS A 237 20.04 -24.12 -47.20
C HIS A 237 20.99 -25.24 -46.75
N LEU A 238 21.66 -25.07 -45.62
CA LEU A 238 22.59 -26.05 -45.04
C LEU A 238 21.88 -27.08 -44.15
N LYS A 239 20.55 -27.04 -44.05
CA LYS A 239 19.81 -27.96 -43.18
C LYS A 239 19.92 -29.39 -43.72
N GLY A 240 20.52 -30.28 -42.92
CA GLY A 240 20.72 -31.69 -43.28
C GLY A 240 22.09 -31.99 -43.89
N THR A 241 22.96 -30.99 -44.02
CA THR A 241 24.37 -31.19 -44.39
C THR A 241 25.28 -31.18 -43.15
N ASP A 242 26.54 -31.56 -43.33
CA ASP A 242 27.58 -31.47 -42.28
C ASP A 242 28.11 -30.05 -42.05
N TYR A 243 27.61 -29.07 -42.82
CA TYR A 243 28.06 -27.68 -42.76
C TYR A 243 27.28 -26.90 -41.71
N GLY A 244 27.98 -25.96 -41.06
CA GLY A 244 27.38 -25.06 -40.08
C GLY A 244 27.87 -23.65 -40.23
N VAL A 245 26.98 -22.68 -40.04
CA VAL A 245 27.29 -21.25 -40.02
C VAL A 245 26.72 -20.68 -38.74
N ASN A 246 27.59 -20.18 -37.87
CA ASN A 246 27.24 -19.65 -36.56
C ASN A 246 27.91 -18.31 -36.30
N GLU A 247 27.29 -17.47 -35.47
CA GLU A 247 27.94 -16.26 -34.98
C GLU A 247 29.10 -16.60 -34.05
N GLN A 248 30.15 -15.78 -34.06
CA GLN A 248 31.23 -15.89 -33.10
C GLN A 248 30.87 -15.18 -31.79
N PHE A 249 31.04 -15.87 -30.67
CA PHE A 249 30.90 -15.30 -29.34
C PHE A 249 32.20 -15.41 -28.53
N PRO A 250 32.41 -14.52 -27.55
CA PRO A 250 33.46 -14.68 -26.56
C PRO A 250 33.36 -16.04 -25.84
N PRO A 251 34.48 -16.64 -25.41
CA PRO A 251 34.50 -17.96 -24.79
C PRO A 251 33.54 -18.12 -23.60
N GLU A 252 33.41 -17.06 -22.78
CA GLU A 252 32.50 -17.05 -21.63
C GLU A 252 31.03 -17.19 -22.05
N ILE A 253 30.62 -16.48 -23.10
CA ILE A 253 29.25 -16.55 -23.63
C ILE A 253 29.01 -17.92 -24.28
N GLU A 254 29.97 -18.43 -25.05
CA GLU A 254 29.84 -19.73 -25.69
C GLU A 254 29.73 -20.86 -24.66
N GLN A 255 30.48 -20.80 -23.56
CA GLN A 255 30.38 -21.77 -22.47
C GLN A 255 29.00 -21.75 -21.81
N ARG A 256 28.42 -20.55 -21.56
CA ARG A 256 27.06 -20.41 -21.04
C ARG A 256 26.03 -20.98 -22.03
N ARG A 257 26.13 -20.66 -23.33
CA ARG A 257 25.25 -21.19 -24.39
C ARG A 257 25.34 -22.70 -24.52
N ARG A 258 26.54 -23.28 -24.36
CA ARG A 258 26.77 -24.73 -24.43
C ARG A 258 25.98 -25.50 -23.38
N ARG A 259 25.76 -24.93 -22.19
CA ARG A 259 24.90 -25.49 -21.15
C ARG A 259 23.41 -25.43 -21.51
N LEU A 260 23.01 -24.46 -22.32
CA LEU A 260 21.62 -24.24 -22.73
C LEU A 260 21.21 -25.03 -23.97
N TYR A 261 22.15 -25.42 -24.85
CA TYR A 261 21.82 -26.16 -26.08
C TYR A 261 21.09 -27.49 -25.84
N PRO A 262 21.46 -28.34 -24.85
CA PRO A 262 20.72 -29.56 -24.55
C PRO A 262 19.27 -29.28 -24.14
N ILE A 263 19.09 -28.33 -23.20
CA ILE A 263 17.77 -27.89 -22.71
C ILE A 263 16.93 -27.37 -23.89
N MET A 264 17.49 -26.48 -24.71
CA MET A 264 16.80 -25.94 -25.89
C MET A 264 16.38 -27.05 -26.87
N LYS A 265 17.22 -28.06 -27.10
CA LYS A 265 16.90 -29.19 -28.00
C LYS A 265 15.80 -30.06 -27.43
N GLU A 266 15.85 -30.35 -26.13
CA GLU A 266 14.83 -31.13 -25.43
C GLU A 266 13.48 -30.42 -25.45
N GLU A 267 13.44 -29.12 -25.11
CA GLU A 267 12.21 -28.32 -25.14
C GLU A 267 11.64 -28.19 -26.56
N ARG A 268 12.49 -28.00 -27.57
CA ARG A 268 12.04 -28.01 -28.98
C ARG A 268 11.45 -29.35 -29.40
N ARG A 269 11.91 -30.46 -28.83
CA ARG A 269 11.37 -31.81 -29.09
C ARG A 269 9.96 -31.98 -28.52
N LYS A 270 9.67 -31.35 -27.38
CA LYS A 270 8.35 -31.38 -26.73
C LYS A 270 7.26 -30.69 -27.56
N LYS A 271 7.63 -29.84 -28.54
CA LYS A 271 6.70 -29.04 -29.38
C LYS A 271 5.64 -28.29 -28.55
N GLN A 272 5.97 -27.98 -27.31
CA GLN A 272 5.06 -27.38 -26.35
C GLN A 272 4.88 -25.90 -26.67
N ARG A 273 3.64 -25.42 -26.70
CA ARG A 273 3.34 -23.99 -26.86
C ARG A 273 3.56 -23.29 -25.52
N ARG A 274 3.92 -22.00 -25.53
CA ARG A 274 4.14 -21.22 -24.28
C ARG A 274 2.95 -21.27 -23.33
N ILE A 275 1.73 -21.29 -23.87
CA ILE A 275 0.48 -21.38 -23.09
C ILE A 275 0.35 -22.69 -22.29
N GLN A 276 1.17 -23.69 -22.59
CA GLN A 276 1.19 -24.97 -21.90
C GLN A 276 2.30 -25.04 -20.84
N TYR A 277 3.09 -23.99 -20.65
CA TYR A 277 4.13 -23.96 -19.61
C TYR A 277 3.47 -23.90 -18.23
N PRO A 278 3.92 -24.69 -17.24
CA PRO A 278 3.34 -24.72 -15.91
C PRO A 278 3.23 -23.34 -15.25
N GLU A 279 4.28 -22.52 -15.36
CA GLU A 279 4.33 -21.16 -14.80
C GLU A 279 3.34 -20.22 -15.50
N PHE A 280 3.13 -20.43 -16.80
CA PHE A 280 2.12 -19.67 -17.56
C PHE A 280 0.71 -20.08 -17.13
N ILE A 281 0.48 -21.39 -16.95
CA ILE A 281 -0.81 -21.94 -16.49
C ILE A 281 -1.14 -21.42 -15.08
N GLU A 282 -0.17 -21.42 -14.16
CA GLU A 282 -0.34 -20.91 -12.80
C GLU A 282 -0.71 -19.42 -12.80
N LEU A 283 -0.07 -18.61 -13.65
CA LEU A 283 -0.43 -17.20 -13.81
C LEU A 283 -1.89 -17.05 -14.28
N ILE A 284 -2.26 -17.71 -15.39
CA ILE A 284 -3.55 -17.47 -16.04
C ILE A 284 -4.73 -17.98 -15.22
N GLN A 285 -4.54 -19.02 -14.38
CA GLN A 285 -5.58 -19.57 -13.51
C GLN A 285 -6.15 -18.55 -12.51
N ASN A 286 -5.39 -17.49 -12.20
CA ASN A 286 -5.83 -16.40 -11.33
C ASN A 286 -6.87 -15.48 -11.98
N TYR A 287 -7.08 -15.57 -13.29
CA TYR A 287 -7.94 -14.65 -14.04
C TYR A 287 -9.17 -15.35 -14.61
N ASP A 288 -10.30 -14.66 -14.62
CA ASP A 288 -11.57 -15.25 -15.07
C ASP A 288 -11.73 -15.23 -16.60
N ILE A 289 -11.22 -14.17 -17.24
CA ILE A 289 -11.24 -13.96 -18.68
C ILE A 289 -9.82 -13.60 -19.13
N LEU A 290 -9.38 -14.22 -20.21
CA LEU A 290 -8.05 -14.12 -20.79
C LEU A 290 -8.20 -13.70 -22.25
N CYS A 291 -7.45 -12.67 -22.65
CA CYS A 291 -7.46 -12.12 -23.99
C CYS A 291 -6.04 -12.18 -24.55
N PHE A 292 -5.77 -13.10 -25.47
CA PHE A 292 -4.46 -13.24 -26.11
C PHE A 292 -4.48 -12.67 -27.52
N VAL A 293 -3.40 -11.98 -27.87
CA VAL A 293 -3.15 -11.44 -29.21
C VAL A 293 -1.85 -12.03 -29.76
N GLU A 294 -1.68 -11.97 -31.08
CA GLU A 294 -0.53 -12.54 -31.80
C GLU A 294 -0.29 -14.05 -31.49
N THR A 295 -1.38 -14.80 -31.36
CA THR A 295 -1.35 -16.22 -30.98
C THR A 295 -0.69 -17.12 -32.03
N LYS A 296 -0.57 -16.62 -33.28
CA LYS A 296 0.02 -17.31 -34.44
C LYS A 296 -0.66 -18.67 -34.67
N THR A 297 -1.99 -18.66 -34.60
CA THR A 297 -2.86 -19.81 -34.85
C THR A 297 -3.59 -19.71 -36.20
N ASP A 298 -4.05 -20.85 -36.71
CA ASP A 298 -4.94 -21.00 -37.87
C ASP A 298 -6.09 -21.97 -37.53
N ASP A 299 -7.02 -22.20 -38.47
CA ASP A 299 -8.26 -22.95 -38.19
C ASP A 299 -8.04 -24.44 -37.92
N VAL A 300 -6.82 -24.94 -38.14
CA VAL A 300 -6.43 -26.32 -37.80
C VAL A 300 -5.78 -26.45 -36.43
N ASP A 301 -5.49 -25.33 -35.77
CA ASP A 301 -4.94 -25.35 -34.41
C ASP A 301 -6.05 -25.47 -33.38
N GLU A 302 -5.93 -26.48 -32.51
CA GLU A 302 -6.74 -26.59 -31.29
C GLU A 302 -5.90 -26.15 -30.08
N ILE A 303 -6.40 -25.15 -29.35
CA ILE A 303 -5.79 -24.66 -28.12
C ILE A 303 -6.65 -25.09 -26.93
N ASN A 304 -6.09 -25.94 -26.07
CA ASN A 304 -6.71 -26.37 -24.83
C ASN A 304 -6.05 -25.66 -23.65
N ILE A 305 -6.86 -24.97 -22.84
CA ILE A 305 -6.45 -24.31 -21.60
C ILE A 305 -7.27 -24.95 -20.47
N PRO A 306 -6.65 -25.67 -19.53
CA PRO A 306 -7.38 -26.39 -18.49
C PRO A 306 -8.31 -25.46 -17.69
N GLY A 307 -9.61 -25.78 -17.67
CA GLY A 307 -10.63 -25.02 -16.95
C GLY A 307 -11.28 -23.87 -17.74
N TYR A 308 -10.80 -23.57 -18.95
CA TYR A 308 -11.31 -22.47 -19.78
C TYR A 308 -12.00 -22.97 -21.05
N THR A 309 -13.06 -22.28 -21.43
CA THR A 309 -13.63 -22.34 -22.77
C THR A 309 -12.87 -21.36 -23.66
N VAL A 310 -12.42 -21.83 -24.82
CA VAL A 310 -11.56 -21.08 -25.74
C VAL A 310 -12.31 -20.76 -27.04
N LYS A 311 -12.22 -19.51 -27.48
CA LYS A 311 -12.74 -19.02 -28.77
C LYS A 311 -11.62 -18.32 -29.52
N MET A 312 -11.44 -18.69 -30.78
CA MET A 312 -10.30 -18.26 -31.59
C MET A 312 -10.81 -17.49 -32.81
N LYS A 313 -10.17 -16.36 -33.12
CA LYS A 313 -10.34 -15.62 -34.37
C LYS A 313 -8.99 -15.61 -35.08
N ASN A 314 -8.86 -16.52 -36.03
CA ASN A 314 -7.64 -16.67 -36.81
C ASN A 314 -7.66 -15.73 -38.02
N ARG A 315 -6.47 -15.31 -38.47
CA ARG A 315 -6.33 -14.44 -39.65
C ARG A 315 -6.51 -15.22 -40.96
N CYS A 316 -6.12 -16.48 -40.97
CA CYS A 316 -6.11 -17.34 -42.15
C CYS A 316 -6.65 -18.73 -41.81
N LYS A 317 -7.35 -19.35 -42.76
CA LYS A 317 -7.88 -20.72 -42.61
C LYS A 317 -6.78 -21.77 -42.52
N TYR A 318 -5.80 -21.68 -43.42
CA TYR A 318 -4.63 -22.57 -43.47
C TYR A 318 -3.42 -21.76 -43.91
N ALA A 319 -2.33 -21.77 -43.14
CA ALA A 319 -1.16 -20.95 -43.44
C ALA A 319 0.15 -21.72 -43.29
N ARG A 320 1.01 -21.64 -44.32
CA ARG A 320 2.39 -22.17 -44.26
C ARG A 320 3.23 -21.43 -43.21
N VAL A 321 2.92 -20.15 -42.98
CA VAL A 321 3.51 -19.30 -41.94
C VAL A 321 2.36 -18.64 -41.20
N LYS A 322 2.20 -18.95 -39.92
CA LYS A 322 1.10 -18.43 -39.09
C LYS A 322 1.42 -17.01 -38.61
N SER A 323 0.43 -16.13 -38.63
CA SER A 323 0.56 -14.72 -38.21
C SER A 323 -0.75 -14.18 -37.63
N GLY A 324 -0.63 -13.16 -36.76
CA GLY A 324 -1.78 -12.60 -36.05
C GLY A 324 -2.45 -13.62 -35.13
N GLY A 325 -3.79 -13.62 -35.12
CA GLY A 325 -4.60 -14.50 -34.28
C GLY A 325 -4.98 -13.84 -32.94
N ILE A 326 -6.24 -14.01 -32.55
CA ILE A 326 -6.81 -13.49 -31.30
C ILE A 326 -7.53 -14.65 -30.61
N ILE A 327 -7.31 -14.81 -29.32
CA ILE A 327 -7.98 -15.81 -28.49
C ILE A 327 -8.67 -15.14 -27.33
N LEU A 328 -9.97 -15.41 -27.20
CA LEU A 328 -10.75 -15.20 -25.99
C LEU A 328 -10.83 -16.53 -25.25
N ALA A 329 -10.38 -16.58 -24.00
CA ALA A 329 -10.58 -17.72 -23.13
C ALA A 329 -11.23 -17.27 -21.82
N TYR A 330 -12.23 -17.98 -21.34
CA TYR A 330 -12.92 -17.66 -20.08
C TYR A 330 -13.19 -18.92 -19.28
N LYS A 331 -13.20 -18.82 -17.95
CA LYS A 331 -13.46 -19.97 -17.09
C LYS A 331 -14.78 -20.62 -17.45
N SER A 332 -14.82 -21.95 -17.45
CA SER A 332 -15.96 -22.72 -17.99
C SER A 332 -17.28 -22.45 -17.25
N ASN A 333 -17.22 -22.03 -15.98
CA ASN A 333 -18.39 -21.61 -15.20
C ASN A 333 -19.00 -20.27 -15.64
N LEU A 334 -18.33 -19.49 -16.50
CA LEU A 334 -18.82 -18.22 -17.05
C LEU A 334 -19.47 -18.36 -18.43
N SER A 335 -19.56 -19.59 -18.96
CA SER A 335 -20.03 -19.85 -20.33
C SER A 335 -21.46 -19.38 -20.59
N GLU A 336 -22.30 -19.29 -19.55
CA GLU A 336 -23.67 -18.80 -19.66
C GLU A 336 -23.76 -17.27 -19.77
N HIS A 337 -22.72 -16.54 -19.38
CA HIS A 337 -22.71 -15.07 -19.31
C HIS A 337 -21.85 -14.41 -20.39
N ILE A 338 -20.95 -15.15 -21.04
CA ILE A 338 -20.02 -14.62 -22.03
C ILE A 338 -20.41 -15.10 -23.42
N HIS A 339 -20.71 -14.14 -24.30
CA HIS A 339 -21.18 -14.44 -25.66
C HIS A 339 -20.29 -13.76 -26.71
N PRO A 340 -19.53 -14.53 -27.51
CA PRO A 340 -18.81 -14.02 -28.67
C PRO A 340 -19.74 -13.38 -29.69
N ILE A 341 -19.28 -12.34 -30.37
CA ILE A 341 -19.99 -11.65 -31.45
C ILE A 341 -19.14 -11.77 -32.71
N GLU A 342 -19.69 -12.42 -33.73
CA GLU A 342 -19.01 -12.61 -35.02
C GLU A 342 -19.11 -11.34 -35.87
N THR A 343 -17.96 -10.87 -36.34
CA THR A 343 -17.82 -9.71 -37.23
C THR A 343 -16.72 -9.96 -38.25
N ASP A 344 -16.75 -9.23 -39.37
CA ASP A 344 -15.86 -9.43 -40.51
C ASP A 344 -14.43 -8.88 -40.26
N SER A 345 -14.27 -7.91 -39.35
CA SER A 345 -12.95 -7.32 -39.11
C SER A 345 -11.94 -8.34 -38.59
N LYS A 346 -10.72 -8.28 -39.13
CA LYS A 346 -9.60 -9.16 -38.73
C LYS A 346 -8.76 -8.58 -37.58
N TYR A 347 -9.06 -7.36 -37.17
CA TYR A 347 -8.29 -6.59 -36.19
C TYR A 347 -8.91 -6.62 -34.79
N ILE A 348 -10.16 -7.06 -34.66
CA ILE A 348 -10.90 -7.05 -33.41
C ILE A 348 -11.73 -8.33 -33.24
N PHE A 349 -11.74 -8.88 -32.03
CA PHE A 349 -12.64 -9.94 -31.59
C PHE A 349 -13.64 -9.35 -30.60
N TRP A 350 -14.93 -9.33 -30.97
CA TRP A 350 -15.99 -8.85 -30.09
C TRP A 350 -16.60 -9.95 -29.23
N PHE A 351 -16.91 -9.62 -27.99
CA PHE A 351 -17.73 -10.44 -27.12
C PHE A 351 -18.52 -9.54 -26.17
N LYS A 352 -19.61 -10.06 -25.62
CA LYS A 352 -20.40 -9.38 -24.59
C LYS A 352 -20.45 -10.18 -23.31
N ILE A 353 -20.58 -9.47 -22.19
CA ILE A 353 -20.88 -10.05 -20.88
C ILE A 353 -22.31 -9.65 -20.49
N ASP A 354 -23.12 -10.63 -20.12
CA ASP A 354 -24.53 -10.45 -19.72
C ASP A 354 -24.62 -9.46 -18.55
N LYS A 355 -25.46 -8.45 -18.72
CA LYS A 355 -25.80 -7.44 -17.71
C LYS A 355 -26.15 -8.01 -16.35
N LYS A 356 -26.71 -9.22 -16.28
CA LYS A 356 -27.07 -9.91 -15.03
C LYS A 356 -25.87 -10.14 -14.12
N MET A 357 -24.67 -10.33 -14.67
CA MET A 357 -23.45 -10.57 -13.89
C MET A 357 -23.05 -9.36 -13.02
N PHE A 358 -23.48 -8.15 -13.44
CA PHE A 358 -23.14 -6.87 -12.82
C PHE A 358 -24.38 -6.06 -12.37
N HIS A 359 -25.58 -6.64 -12.46
CA HIS A 359 -26.85 -5.93 -12.21
C HIS A 359 -27.03 -4.63 -13.01
N LEU A 360 -26.57 -4.65 -14.25
CA LEU A 360 -26.68 -3.50 -15.16
C LEU A 360 -27.98 -3.55 -15.96
N CYS A 361 -28.35 -2.40 -16.52
CA CYS A 361 -29.48 -2.29 -17.46
C CYS A 361 -29.13 -2.85 -18.86
N GLN A 362 -27.84 -2.86 -19.20
CA GLN A 362 -27.31 -3.20 -20.53
C GLN A 362 -26.10 -4.12 -20.41
N ASP A 363 -25.88 -4.95 -21.43
CA ASP A 363 -24.70 -5.82 -21.52
C ASP A 363 -23.42 -4.98 -21.65
N ILE A 364 -22.29 -5.53 -21.22
CA ILE A 364 -20.98 -4.91 -21.42
C ILE A 364 -20.36 -5.46 -22.70
N ILE A 365 -19.98 -4.58 -23.62
CA ILE A 365 -19.36 -4.96 -24.89
C ILE A 365 -17.84 -4.83 -24.79
N PHE A 366 -17.14 -5.91 -25.09
CA PHE A 366 -15.68 -5.97 -25.14
C PHE A 366 -15.17 -6.23 -26.56
N GLY A 367 -14.09 -5.56 -26.94
CA GLY A 367 -13.35 -5.82 -28.16
C GLY A 367 -11.87 -6.10 -27.86
N ILE A 368 -11.41 -7.30 -28.20
CA ILE A 368 -9.98 -7.66 -28.12
C ILE A 368 -9.31 -7.21 -29.42
N VAL A 369 -8.41 -6.25 -29.34
CA VAL A 369 -7.80 -5.59 -30.50
C VAL A 369 -6.38 -6.10 -30.73
N TYR A 370 -6.08 -6.38 -31.99
CA TYR A 370 -4.72 -6.61 -32.48
C TYR A 370 -4.51 -5.91 -33.82
N ILE A 371 -3.79 -4.79 -33.79
CA ILE A 371 -3.40 -4.03 -34.98
C ILE A 371 -1.92 -4.31 -35.25
N PRO A 372 -1.53 -4.79 -36.45
CA PRO A 372 -0.12 -4.95 -36.81
C PRO A 372 0.64 -3.62 -36.77
N PRO A 373 1.97 -3.60 -36.55
CA PRO A 373 2.76 -2.38 -36.64
C PRO A 373 2.60 -1.65 -37.98
N GLU A 374 2.72 -0.32 -37.99
CA GLU A 374 2.49 0.54 -39.17
C GLU A 374 3.33 0.15 -40.41
N ASN A 375 4.54 -0.38 -40.19
CA ASN A 375 5.46 -0.79 -41.25
C ASN A 375 5.32 -2.28 -41.64
N SER A 376 4.31 -2.97 -41.10
CA SER A 376 4.09 -4.38 -41.34
C SER A 376 3.42 -4.60 -42.70
N SER A 377 3.87 -5.61 -43.45
CA SER A 377 3.19 -6.05 -44.67
C SER A 377 1.77 -6.59 -44.42
N TYR A 378 1.40 -6.80 -43.14
CA TYR A 378 0.07 -7.21 -42.74
C TYR A 378 -0.87 -6.03 -42.42
N CYS A 379 -0.37 -4.80 -42.40
CA CYS A 379 -1.20 -3.61 -42.28
C CYS A 379 -1.70 -3.20 -43.67
N ILE A 380 -2.85 -3.75 -44.07
CA ILE A 380 -3.49 -3.44 -45.36
C ILE A 380 -4.78 -2.66 -45.06
N GLY A 381 -4.94 -1.49 -45.66
CA GLY A 381 -6.08 -0.60 -45.42
C GLY A 381 -5.91 0.27 -44.16
N ASP A 382 -7.02 0.76 -43.63
CA ASP A 382 -7.07 1.54 -42.39
C ASP A 382 -7.71 0.71 -41.27
N PRO A 383 -6.90 0.07 -40.39
CA PRO A 383 -7.42 -0.80 -39.34
C PRO A 383 -8.26 -0.06 -38.30
N PHE A 384 -7.99 1.23 -38.06
CA PHE A 384 -8.73 2.02 -37.09
C PHE A 384 -10.13 2.37 -37.61
N ASN A 385 -10.25 2.69 -38.91
CA ASN A 385 -11.55 2.94 -39.54
C ASN A 385 -12.43 1.68 -39.57
N GLU A 386 -11.84 0.49 -39.81
CA GLU A 386 -12.59 -0.77 -39.72
C GLU A 386 -13.13 -1.02 -38.30
N ILE A 387 -12.30 -0.80 -37.27
CA ILE A 387 -12.72 -0.94 -35.87
C ILE A 387 -13.80 0.10 -35.52
N GLU A 388 -13.63 1.34 -35.96
CA GLU A 388 -14.60 2.43 -35.72
C GLU A 388 -15.95 2.13 -36.37
N HIS A 389 -15.98 1.62 -37.60
CA HIS A 389 -17.23 1.23 -38.27
C HIS A 389 -17.99 0.13 -37.50
N GLU A 390 -17.30 -0.88 -36.99
CA GLU A 390 -17.94 -1.92 -36.16
C GLU A 390 -18.37 -1.36 -34.79
N LEU A 391 -17.57 -0.48 -34.18
CA LEU A 391 -17.89 0.18 -32.91
C LEU A 391 -19.22 0.97 -32.98
N LEU A 392 -19.50 1.64 -34.11
CA LEU A 392 -20.74 2.39 -34.32
C LEU A 392 -22.00 1.52 -34.25
N MET A 393 -21.88 0.22 -34.52
CA MET A 393 -23.00 -0.73 -34.40
C MET A 393 -23.40 -0.94 -32.93
N PHE A 394 -22.46 -0.80 -31.99
CA PHE A 394 -22.68 -1.04 -30.57
C PHE A 394 -22.96 0.23 -29.79
N SER A 395 -22.31 1.34 -30.14
CA SER A 395 -22.38 2.62 -29.41
C SER A 395 -23.78 3.25 -29.37
N SER A 396 -24.67 2.84 -30.27
CA SER A 396 -26.06 3.30 -30.29
C SER A 396 -26.95 2.65 -29.23
N ASP A 397 -26.64 1.42 -28.84
CA ASP A 397 -27.49 0.59 -27.97
C ASP A 397 -26.83 0.23 -26.63
N HIS A 398 -25.50 0.39 -26.51
CA HIS A 398 -24.73 0.00 -25.32
C HIS A 398 -23.94 1.18 -24.78
N SER A 399 -24.11 1.43 -23.49
CA SER A 399 -23.44 2.49 -22.74
C SER A 399 -22.14 2.02 -22.06
N TYR A 400 -21.88 0.71 -22.05
CA TYR A 400 -20.70 0.08 -21.44
C TYR A 400 -19.87 -0.61 -22.51
N ILE A 401 -18.87 0.11 -23.03
CA ILE A 401 -17.98 -0.40 -24.08
C ILE A 401 -16.54 -0.36 -23.59
N CYS A 402 -15.79 -1.43 -23.85
CA CYS A 402 -14.37 -1.57 -23.58
C CYS A 402 -13.64 -2.16 -24.80
N LEU A 403 -12.54 -1.54 -25.21
CA LEU A 403 -11.59 -2.13 -26.16
C LEU A 403 -10.25 -2.34 -25.45
N LEU A 404 -9.65 -3.51 -25.63
CA LEU A 404 -8.38 -3.85 -25.00
C LEU A 404 -7.48 -4.66 -25.94
N GLY A 405 -6.17 -4.47 -25.83
CA GLY A 405 -5.20 -5.24 -26.60
C GLY A 405 -4.08 -4.39 -27.18
N ASP A 406 -3.40 -4.91 -28.21
CA ASP A 406 -2.25 -4.28 -28.85
C ASP A 406 -2.70 -3.44 -30.05
N PHE A 407 -2.67 -2.12 -29.88
CA PHE A 407 -3.02 -1.16 -30.92
C PHE A 407 -1.80 -0.76 -31.77
N ASN A 408 -0.58 -1.15 -31.38
CA ASN A 408 0.67 -0.67 -31.96
C ASN A 408 0.75 0.88 -32.12
N ALA A 409 -0.01 1.60 -31.29
CA ALA A 409 -0.18 3.05 -31.33
C ALA A 409 0.51 3.69 -30.11
N ARG A 410 1.44 4.61 -30.35
CA ARG A 410 2.12 5.36 -29.28
C ARG A 410 1.49 6.73 -29.18
N THR A 411 0.84 7.04 -28.07
CA THR A 411 0.00 8.24 -27.95
C THR A 411 0.65 9.38 -27.19
N GLY A 412 1.82 9.18 -26.58
CA GLY A 412 2.42 10.18 -25.70
C GLY A 412 1.53 10.45 -24.49
N GLU A 413 1.41 11.74 -24.14
CA GLU A 413 0.46 12.25 -23.13
C GLU A 413 -0.68 13.05 -23.74
N ASP A 414 -0.86 12.99 -25.05
CA ASP A 414 -1.92 13.71 -25.75
C ASP A 414 -3.29 13.25 -25.26
N LEU A 415 -4.23 14.20 -25.22
CA LEU A 415 -5.59 14.00 -24.71
C LEU A 415 -6.37 13.02 -25.58
N ASP A 416 -7.06 12.08 -24.93
CA ASP A 416 -7.97 11.11 -25.54
C ASP A 416 -9.41 11.63 -25.66
N PHE A 417 -9.67 12.85 -25.19
CA PHE A 417 -10.94 13.57 -25.31
C PHE A 417 -10.73 14.94 -25.96
N THR A 418 -11.82 15.55 -26.41
CA THR A 418 -11.81 16.90 -26.99
C THR A 418 -11.92 17.95 -25.88
N GLU A 419 -11.05 18.96 -25.89
CA GLU A 419 -11.15 20.08 -24.95
C GLU A 419 -12.44 20.89 -25.20
N VAL A 420 -13.10 21.28 -24.10
CA VAL A 420 -14.33 22.08 -24.17
C VAL A 420 -13.94 23.50 -24.59
N THR A 421 -14.23 23.87 -25.84
CA THR A 421 -14.24 25.27 -26.27
C THR A 421 -15.68 25.79 -26.24
N TYR A 422 -15.88 26.94 -25.60
CA TYR A 422 -17.18 27.62 -25.61
C TYR A 422 -17.41 28.17 -27.02
N ASP A 423 -18.34 27.56 -27.77
CA ASP A 423 -18.78 28.07 -29.05
C ASP A 423 -19.93 29.06 -28.84
N GLU A 424 -19.58 30.35 -28.80
CA GLU A 424 -20.50 31.48 -28.68
C GLU A 424 -21.64 31.47 -29.71
N PHE A 425 -21.45 30.80 -30.85
CA PHE A 425 -22.40 30.81 -31.97
C PHE A 425 -23.51 29.76 -31.85
N SER A 426 -23.28 28.65 -31.14
CA SER A 426 -24.25 27.53 -31.05
C SER A 426 -25.00 27.44 -29.73
N GLY A 427 -24.52 28.09 -28.66
CA GLY A 427 -25.21 28.18 -27.37
C GLY A 427 -25.52 26.81 -26.73
N MET A 428 -24.83 25.74 -27.13
CA MET A 428 -25.09 24.37 -26.69
C MET A 428 -23.85 23.79 -26.00
N PHE A 429 -24.03 23.16 -24.83
CA PHE A 429 -22.98 22.41 -24.14
C PHE A 429 -22.71 21.08 -24.87
N ASP A 430 -21.44 20.78 -25.12
CA ASP A 430 -20.99 19.60 -25.85
C ASP A 430 -21.19 18.31 -25.03
N LEU A 431 -21.48 17.17 -25.67
CA LEU A 431 -21.76 15.87 -25.02
C LEU A 431 -20.59 15.35 -24.15
N ASN A 432 -19.39 15.90 -24.36
CA ASN A 432 -18.19 15.62 -23.58
C ASN A 432 -18.33 16.01 -22.10
N ASP A 433 -19.16 17.01 -21.79
CA ASP A 433 -19.34 17.48 -20.41
C ASP A 433 -19.92 16.37 -19.51
N VAL A 434 -20.90 15.60 -19.99
CA VAL A 434 -21.51 14.51 -19.21
C VAL A 434 -20.52 13.38 -18.91
N SER A 435 -19.72 12.98 -19.90
CA SER A 435 -18.73 11.92 -19.74
C SER A 435 -17.60 12.34 -18.79
N LEU A 436 -17.09 13.57 -18.93
CA LEU A 436 -16.06 14.11 -18.04
C LEU A 436 -16.58 14.30 -16.61
N ASN A 437 -17.82 14.77 -16.44
CA ASN A 437 -18.48 14.85 -15.14
C ASN A 437 -18.68 13.48 -14.50
N THR A 438 -18.97 12.45 -15.29
CA THR A 438 -19.09 11.07 -14.80
C THR A 438 -17.76 10.55 -14.25
N LEU A 439 -16.65 10.80 -14.96
CA LEU A 439 -15.30 10.45 -14.51
C LEU A 439 -14.93 11.22 -13.24
N ALA A 440 -15.15 12.53 -13.22
CA ALA A 440 -14.85 13.39 -12.08
C ALA A 440 -15.65 12.98 -10.83
N SER A 441 -16.95 12.71 -10.98
CA SER A 441 -17.84 12.24 -9.91
C SER A 441 -17.44 10.87 -9.37
N SER A 442 -16.76 10.06 -10.19
CA SER A 442 -16.24 8.74 -9.82
C SER A 442 -14.80 8.77 -9.31
N ASN A 443 -14.25 9.96 -9.02
CA ASN A 443 -12.86 10.16 -8.57
C ASN A 443 -11.80 9.60 -9.54
N ILE A 444 -12.11 9.62 -10.84
CA ILE A 444 -11.21 9.23 -11.92
C ILE A 444 -10.57 10.49 -12.50
N ASN A 445 -9.23 10.50 -12.58
CA ASN A 445 -8.50 11.66 -13.12
C ASN A 445 -8.88 11.87 -14.60
N ILE A 446 -9.26 13.10 -14.95
CA ILE A 446 -9.55 13.44 -16.35
C ILE A 446 -8.28 13.29 -17.19
N LEU A 447 -7.14 13.79 -16.70
CA LEU A 447 -5.85 13.68 -17.36
C LEU A 447 -5.15 12.38 -16.99
N ARG A 448 -4.67 11.65 -18.01
CA ARG A 448 -3.84 10.46 -17.83
C ARG A 448 -2.35 10.81 -17.79
N LYS A 449 -1.54 9.90 -17.23
CA LYS A 449 -0.07 9.93 -17.36
C LYS A 449 0.43 8.85 -18.31
N SER A 450 1.61 9.07 -18.89
CA SER A 450 2.31 8.06 -19.68
C SER A 450 3.82 8.19 -19.51
N MET A 451 4.50 7.07 -19.25
CA MET A 451 5.96 6.97 -19.31
C MET A 451 6.47 7.04 -20.75
N ASP A 452 5.68 6.58 -21.72
CA ASP A 452 5.99 6.76 -23.13
C ASP A 452 5.55 8.15 -23.60
N LYS A 453 6.52 9.03 -23.82
CA LYS A 453 6.30 10.38 -24.35
C LYS A 453 6.35 10.46 -25.87
N LYS A 454 6.71 9.36 -26.56
CA LYS A 454 6.82 9.36 -28.03
C LYS A 454 5.44 9.12 -28.65
N LYS A 455 5.26 9.66 -29.84
CA LYS A 455 4.07 9.50 -30.65
C LYS A 455 4.40 8.98 -32.04
N ASN A 456 3.56 8.09 -32.59
CA ASN A 456 3.64 7.63 -33.98
C ASN A 456 2.37 7.96 -34.77
N ASN A 457 2.33 7.62 -36.06
CA ASN A 457 1.18 7.94 -36.92
C ASN A 457 -0.10 7.25 -36.41
N PHE A 458 0.01 5.99 -36.03
CA PHE A 458 -1.09 5.24 -35.42
C PHE A 458 -1.56 5.86 -34.10
N GLY A 459 -0.65 6.44 -33.32
CA GLY A 459 -0.99 7.22 -32.13
C GLY A 459 -1.97 8.36 -32.41
N ASN A 460 -1.74 9.14 -33.47
CA ASN A 460 -2.63 10.23 -33.83
C ASN A 460 -4.02 9.72 -34.27
N ILE A 461 -4.06 8.67 -35.09
CA ILE A 461 -5.32 8.08 -35.58
C ILE A 461 -6.09 7.44 -34.42
N PHE A 462 -5.38 6.76 -33.52
CA PHE A 462 -5.97 6.14 -32.34
C PHE A 462 -6.58 7.18 -31.38
N LEU A 463 -5.90 8.31 -31.15
CA LEU A 463 -6.45 9.42 -30.38
C LEU A 463 -7.69 10.02 -31.04
N HIS A 464 -7.73 10.12 -32.37
CA HIS A 464 -8.93 10.55 -33.09
C HIS A 464 -10.09 9.58 -32.86
N LEU A 465 -9.86 8.27 -32.96
CA LEU A 465 -10.86 7.24 -32.67
C LEU A 465 -11.41 7.38 -31.25
N CYS A 466 -10.55 7.61 -30.24
CA CYS A 466 -10.97 7.83 -28.87
C CYS A 466 -11.86 9.07 -28.73
N ARG A 467 -11.42 10.20 -29.29
CA ARG A 467 -12.15 11.49 -29.21
C ARG A 467 -13.49 11.43 -29.94
N ALA A 468 -13.54 10.84 -31.13
CA ALA A 468 -14.75 10.75 -31.94
C ALA A 468 -15.83 9.86 -31.31
N ASN A 469 -15.42 8.88 -30.49
CA ASN A 469 -16.31 7.88 -29.89
C ASN A 469 -16.44 8.01 -28.36
N ASN A 470 -15.94 9.09 -27.76
CA ASN A 470 -15.96 9.34 -26.31
C ASN A 470 -15.40 8.16 -25.49
N LEU A 471 -14.27 7.60 -25.95
CA LEU A 471 -13.56 6.52 -25.27
C LEU A 471 -12.33 7.07 -24.54
N PHE A 472 -12.13 6.56 -23.33
CA PHE A 472 -11.15 7.02 -22.38
C PHE A 472 -10.15 5.90 -22.06
N MET A 473 -8.86 6.19 -22.16
CA MET A 473 -7.76 5.29 -21.82
C MET A 473 -7.64 5.07 -20.31
N CYS A 474 -7.53 3.82 -19.88
CA CYS A 474 -7.31 3.46 -18.48
C CYS A 474 -5.84 3.60 -18.07
N ASN A 475 -4.91 3.39 -19.01
CA ASN A 475 -3.48 3.50 -18.80
C ASN A 475 -3.11 4.86 -18.21
N GLY A 476 -2.43 4.86 -17.06
CA GLY A 476 -2.07 6.08 -16.33
C GLY A 476 -3.22 6.81 -15.61
N ARG A 477 -4.45 6.27 -15.64
CA ARG A 477 -5.66 6.94 -15.13
C ARG A 477 -6.32 6.21 -13.95
N ILE A 478 -6.32 4.87 -13.95
CA ILE A 478 -7.08 4.06 -12.98
C ILE A 478 -6.16 3.02 -12.31
N GLY A 479 -6.49 2.66 -11.07
CA GLY A 479 -5.90 1.53 -10.36
C GLY A 479 -4.43 1.71 -9.99
N ASP A 480 -3.69 0.61 -9.94
CA ASP A 480 -2.26 0.58 -9.61
C ASP A 480 -1.39 1.36 -10.60
N ASP A 481 -1.87 1.54 -11.83
CA ASP A 481 -1.19 2.33 -12.86
C ASP A 481 -1.58 3.82 -12.85
N LYS A 482 -2.49 4.25 -11.98
CA LYS A 482 -2.90 5.65 -11.81
C LYS A 482 -1.67 6.53 -11.58
N ASP A 483 -1.59 7.64 -12.32
CA ASP A 483 -0.52 8.64 -12.29
C ASP A 483 0.89 8.13 -12.68
N LYS A 484 0.99 6.88 -13.18
CA LYS A 484 2.25 6.29 -13.66
C LYS A 484 2.26 6.17 -15.19
N GLY A 485 1.31 5.41 -15.74
CA GLY A 485 1.25 5.10 -17.17
C GLY A 485 2.44 4.27 -17.64
N GLN A 486 2.68 3.12 -17.01
CA GLN A 486 3.89 2.33 -17.23
C GLN A 486 3.99 1.76 -18.65
N PHE A 487 5.22 1.45 -19.07
CA PHE A 487 5.48 0.80 -20.36
C PHE A 487 4.81 -0.58 -20.44
N THR A 488 4.23 -0.89 -21.59
CA THR A 488 3.56 -2.17 -21.85
C THR A 488 4.35 -3.07 -22.81
N CYS A 489 5.35 -2.51 -23.51
CA CYS A 489 6.19 -3.26 -24.43
C CYS A 489 7.67 -2.84 -24.31
N LYS A 490 8.55 -3.85 -24.14
CA LYS A 490 10.01 -3.75 -24.07
C LYS A 490 10.57 -2.76 -23.05
N ASN A 491 9.75 -2.30 -22.10
CA ASN A 491 10.08 -1.19 -21.20
C ASN A 491 10.45 0.11 -21.96
N VAL A 492 9.87 0.33 -23.15
CA VAL A 492 10.18 1.45 -24.05
C VAL A 492 8.93 2.11 -24.64
N SER A 493 7.83 1.38 -24.77
CA SER A 493 6.61 1.91 -25.38
C SER A 493 5.34 1.49 -24.65
N VAL A 494 4.33 2.35 -24.73
CA VAL A 494 2.94 2.03 -24.38
C VAL A 494 2.20 1.83 -25.70
N VAL A 495 1.82 0.59 -25.97
CA VAL A 495 1.12 0.18 -27.20
C VAL A 495 -0.07 -0.73 -26.92
N ASP A 496 -0.10 -1.33 -25.74
CA ASP A 496 -1.19 -2.13 -25.24
C ASP A 496 -2.08 -1.24 -24.36
N TYR A 497 -3.36 -1.13 -24.69
CA TYR A 497 -4.29 -0.25 -23.99
C TYR A 497 -5.51 -1.00 -23.49
N VAL A 498 -6.11 -0.48 -22.43
CA VAL A 498 -7.52 -0.67 -22.11
C VAL A 498 -8.20 0.69 -22.26
N ILE A 499 -9.18 0.79 -23.15
CA ILE A 499 -9.97 2.01 -23.38
C ILE A 499 -11.45 1.69 -23.24
N GLY A 500 -12.25 2.65 -22.80
CA GLY A 500 -13.70 2.43 -22.70
C GLY A 500 -14.52 3.69 -22.51
N SER A 501 -15.83 3.54 -22.61
CA SER A 501 -16.79 4.59 -22.28
C SER A 501 -16.66 5.03 -20.82
N ALA A 502 -16.99 6.29 -20.50
CA ALA A 502 -16.93 6.80 -19.12
C ALA A 502 -17.70 5.90 -18.13
N ASN A 503 -18.88 5.42 -18.52
CA ASN A 503 -19.69 4.50 -17.71
C ASN A 503 -18.98 3.16 -17.45
N PHE A 504 -18.28 2.60 -18.44
CA PHE A 504 -17.49 1.39 -18.24
C PHE A 504 -16.33 1.62 -17.25
N LEU A 505 -15.64 2.76 -17.35
CA LEU A 505 -14.53 3.09 -16.45
C LEU A 505 -14.99 3.14 -14.98
N THR A 506 -16.23 3.54 -14.71
CA THR A 506 -16.79 3.54 -13.34
C THR A 506 -16.94 2.14 -12.72
N LEU A 507 -16.95 1.08 -13.54
CA LEU A 507 -17.06 -0.31 -13.08
C LEU A 507 -15.71 -0.92 -12.67
N LEU A 508 -14.60 -0.26 -13.01
CA LEU A 508 -13.25 -0.76 -12.76
C LEU A 508 -12.84 -0.52 -11.30
N GLN A 509 -12.47 -1.59 -10.60
CA GLN A 509 -11.90 -1.50 -9.26
C GLN A 509 -10.38 -1.28 -9.31
N ASN A 510 -9.71 -1.98 -10.20
CA ASN A 510 -8.27 -1.88 -10.39
C ASN A 510 -7.90 -2.10 -11.85
N PHE A 511 -6.85 -1.42 -12.29
CA PHE A 511 -6.14 -1.60 -13.54
C PHE A 511 -4.65 -1.65 -13.22
N SER A 512 -3.99 -2.74 -13.62
CA SER A 512 -2.57 -2.97 -13.33
C SER A 512 -1.83 -3.54 -14.53
N ILE A 513 -0.56 -3.15 -14.64
CA ILE A 513 0.40 -3.70 -15.59
C ILE A 513 1.21 -4.75 -14.83
N LEU A 514 1.12 -6.01 -15.26
CA LEU A 514 1.74 -7.13 -14.54
C LEU A 514 3.26 -7.15 -14.71
N GLU A 515 3.95 -8.05 -14.01
CA GLU A 515 5.39 -8.19 -14.17
C GLU A 515 5.74 -8.74 -15.57
N THR A 516 6.76 -8.13 -16.19
CA THR A 516 7.21 -8.54 -17.53
C THR A 516 8.08 -9.79 -17.41
N SER A 517 7.62 -10.90 -17.99
CA SER A 517 8.39 -12.14 -18.03
C SER A 517 8.63 -12.62 -19.47
N LYS A 518 9.90 -12.90 -19.77
CA LYS A 518 10.32 -13.50 -21.05
C LYS A 518 9.74 -14.92 -21.26
N LEU A 519 9.25 -15.55 -20.20
CA LEU A 519 8.54 -16.83 -20.29
C LEU A 519 7.18 -16.66 -20.95
N PHE A 520 6.52 -15.51 -20.73
CA PHE A 520 5.13 -15.27 -21.15
C PHE A 520 5.09 -14.58 -22.51
N SER A 521 5.91 -13.53 -22.70
CA SER A 521 6.04 -12.80 -23.95
C SER A 521 7.49 -12.38 -24.18
N ASP A 522 7.90 -12.27 -25.43
CA ASP A 522 9.24 -11.78 -25.80
C ASP A 522 9.38 -10.26 -25.62
N ALA A 523 8.27 -9.54 -25.54
CA ALA A 523 8.27 -8.08 -25.55
C ALA A 523 7.14 -7.44 -24.72
N HIS A 524 5.94 -8.03 -24.70
CA HIS A 524 4.74 -7.39 -24.14
C HIS A 524 4.51 -7.78 -22.68
N THR A 525 3.87 -6.87 -21.96
CA THR A 525 3.52 -7.02 -20.55
C THR A 525 2.01 -7.17 -20.44
N PRO A 526 1.49 -8.20 -19.74
CA PRO A 526 0.06 -8.39 -19.61
C PRO A 526 -0.62 -7.22 -18.88
N LEU A 527 -1.81 -6.86 -19.34
CA LEU A 527 -2.69 -5.90 -18.69
C LEU A 527 -3.76 -6.64 -17.91
N SER A 528 -4.08 -6.16 -16.70
CA SER A 528 -5.08 -6.74 -15.83
C SER A 528 -6.11 -5.68 -15.44
N ILE A 529 -7.40 -6.01 -15.61
CA ILE A 529 -8.53 -5.24 -15.06
C ILE A 529 -9.30 -6.10 -14.08
N SER A 530 -9.82 -5.47 -13.03
CA SER A 530 -10.75 -6.10 -12.09
C SER A 530 -12.04 -5.29 -11.99
N MET A 531 -13.15 -5.99 -11.92
CA MET A 531 -14.50 -5.43 -11.81
C MET A 531 -15.23 -6.14 -10.67
N CYS A 532 -16.07 -5.41 -9.94
CA CYS A 532 -16.90 -6.03 -8.90
C CYS A 532 -18.12 -6.68 -9.53
N THR A 533 -18.35 -7.96 -9.27
CA THR A 533 -19.63 -8.61 -9.55
C THR A 533 -20.59 -8.43 -8.37
N TYR A 534 -21.89 -8.52 -8.63
CA TYR A 534 -22.91 -8.42 -7.58
C TYR A 534 -22.77 -9.50 -6.49
N GLU A 535 -22.31 -10.70 -6.83
CA GLU A 535 -22.07 -11.77 -5.84
C GLU A 535 -20.95 -11.42 -4.85
N ASN A 536 -19.94 -10.66 -5.30
CA ASN A 536 -18.87 -10.15 -4.44
C ASN A 536 -19.35 -9.00 -3.56
N GLU A 537 -20.30 -8.18 -4.03
CA GLU A 537 -20.97 -7.18 -3.17
C GLU A 537 -21.73 -7.85 -2.02
N LYS A 538 -22.43 -8.97 -2.25
CA LYS A 538 -23.08 -9.75 -1.16
C LYS A 538 -22.07 -10.33 -0.16
N ARG A 539 -20.95 -10.89 -0.61
CA ARG A 539 -19.90 -11.44 0.26
C ARG A 539 -19.17 -10.36 1.07
N ASN A 540 -18.97 -9.19 0.48
CA ASN A 540 -18.37 -8.04 1.18
C ASN A 540 -19.36 -7.32 2.10
N HIS A 541 -20.66 -7.32 1.79
CA HIS A 541 -21.70 -6.76 2.67
C HIS A 541 -21.93 -7.57 3.95
N PHE A 542 -21.68 -8.88 3.97
CA PHE A 542 -21.69 -9.65 5.22
C PHE A 542 -20.57 -9.24 6.21
N LYS A 543 -19.63 -8.38 5.79
CA LYS A 543 -18.58 -7.80 6.64
C LYS A 543 -18.68 -6.29 6.82
N LYS A 544 -19.72 -5.63 6.27
CA LYS A 544 -19.89 -4.18 6.44
C LYS A 544 -21.38 -3.85 6.52
N GLU A 545 -21.79 -3.64 7.79
CA GLU A 545 -22.97 -2.97 8.33
C GLU A 545 -24.26 -2.91 7.50
N MET A 546 -25.38 -3.23 8.17
CA MET A 546 -26.75 -3.05 7.70
C MET A 546 -26.95 -1.67 7.07
N PHE A 547 -27.21 -1.62 5.77
CA PHE A 547 -27.78 -0.43 5.12
C PHE A 547 -29.31 -0.54 5.13
N THR A 548 -29.96 0.44 5.76
CA THR A 548 -31.42 0.59 5.77
C THR A 548 -31.92 1.13 4.44
N PRO A 549 -33.13 0.72 3.97
CA PRO A 549 -33.74 1.25 2.75
C PRO A 549 -33.94 2.77 2.82
N THR A 550 -33.60 3.50 1.76
CA THR A 550 -33.82 4.95 1.67
C THR A 550 -35.18 5.27 1.05
N GLU A 551 -35.91 6.17 1.71
CA GLU A 551 -37.25 6.64 1.36
C GLU A 551 -37.15 7.82 0.35
N GLU A 552 -37.78 7.71 -0.83
CA GLU A 552 -37.78 8.79 -1.85
C GLU A 552 -39.15 9.50 -1.95
N VAL A 553 -39.12 10.81 -2.24
CA VAL A 553 -40.34 11.63 -2.45
C VAL A 553 -40.98 11.27 -3.79
N LYS A 554 -42.32 11.21 -3.83
CA LYS A 554 -43.07 11.00 -5.07
C LYS A 554 -42.90 12.20 -6.02
N ARG A 555 -43.13 11.94 -7.30
CA ARG A 555 -42.92 12.89 -8.39
C ARG A 555 -43.74 14.17 -8.18
N TRP A 556 -43.12 15.31 -8.48
CA TRP A 556 -43.74 16.64 -8.39
C TRP A 556 -45.07 16.72 -9.15
N ASP A 557 -46.07 17.32 -8.51
CA ASP A 557 -47.40 17.55 -9.07
C ASP A 557 -47.78 19.03 -8.96
N ILE A 558 -48.04 19.65 -10.10
CA ILE A 558 -48.29 21.09 -10.22
C ILE A 558 -49.63 21.49 -9.59
N GLU A 559 -50.58 20.56 -9.49
CA GLU A 559 -51.91 20.80 -8.90
C GLU A 559 -51.85 21.02 -7.38
N ASN A 560 -50.76 20.57 -6.73
CA ASN A 560 -50.54 20.70 -5.29
C ASN A 560 -49.52 21.80 -4.93
N LEU A 561 -49.26 22.74 -5.85
CA LEU A 561 -48.28 23.82 -5.66
C LEU A 561 -48.60 24.70 -4.45
N ASP A 562 -49.86 25.10 -4.29
CA ASP A 562 -50.27 25.99 -3.18
C ASP A 562 -50.06 25.29 -1.83
N THR A 563 -50.41 24.01 -1.74
CA THR A 563 -50.19 23.17 -0.56
C THR A 563 -48.70 22.97 -0.25
N PHE A 564 -47.85 22.86 -1.29
CA PHE A 564 -46.40 22.80 -1.11
C PHE A 564 -45.85 24.09 -0.50
N ILE A 565 -46.30 25.25 -0.99
CA ILE A 565 -45.88 26.56 -0.48
C ILE A 565 -46.33 26.77 0.97
N GLU A 566 -47.53 26.31 1.33
CA GLU A 566 -48.04 26.35 2.70
C GLU A 566 -47.24 25.46 3.67
N ASN A 567 -46.71 24.34 3.18
CA ASN A 567 -45.91 23.38 3.96
C ASN A 567 -44.43 23.78 4.13
N ILE A 568 -43.98 24.90 3.54
CA ILE A 568 -42.64 25.44 3.78
C ILE A 568 -42.62 26.09 5.17
N ASP A 569 -41.74 25.59 6.05
CA ASP A 569 -41.58 26.11 7.41
C ASP A 569 -41.00 27.53 7.39
N LYS A 570 -41.89 28.52 7.49
CA LYS A 570 -41.58 29.96 7.48
C LYS A 570 -40.66 30.36 8.65
N THR A 571 -40.87 29.76 9.82
CA THR A 571 -40.04 29.99 11.01
C THR A 571 -38.59 29.55 10.81
N HIS A 572 -38.35 28.39 10.21
CA HIS A 572 -37.00 27.92 9.90
C HIS A 572 -36.34 28.71 8.76
N THR A 573 -37.11 29.19 7.78
CA THR A 573 -36.56 30.10 6.76
C THR A 573 -36.17 31.45 7.35
N ASP A 574 -36.96 32.03 8.26
CA ASP A 574 -36.66 33.32 8.90
C ASP A 574 -35.41 33.24 9.79
N ILE A 575 -35.18 32.08 10.44
CA ILE A 575 -33.94 31.83 11.19
C ILE A 575 -32.73 31.83 10.25
N ILE A 576 -32.81 31.17 9.10
CA ILE A 576 -31.73 31.14 8.10
C ILE A 576 -31.49 32.54 7.52
N LEU A 577 -32.55 33.32 7.27
CA LEU A 577 -32.46 34.71 6.81
C LEU A 577 -31.78 35.62 7.83
N THR A 578 -32.17 35.53 9.11
CA THR A 578 -31.54 36.30 10.20
C THR A 578 -30.07 35.92 10.36
N GLU A 579 -29.74 34.63 10.23
CA GLU A 579 -28.36 34.13 10.27
C GLU A 579 -27.54 34.72 9.11
N LEU A 580 -28.07 34.70 7.88
CA LEU A 580 -27.43 35.28 6.69
C LEU A 580 -27.22 36.80 6.79
N GLU A 581 -28.11 37.53 7.45
CA GLU A 581 -27.97 38.97 7.68
C GLU A 581 -26.93 39.32 8.75
N SER A 582 -26.65 38.40 9.67
CA SER A 582 -25.71 38.58 10.78
C SER A 582 -24.28 38.11 10.48
N VAL A 583 -24.05 37.44 9.35
CA VAL A 583 -22.75 36.85 8.99
C VAL A 583 -21.75 37.92 8.53
N ASN A 584 -20.61 38.00 9.22
CA ASN A 584 -19.50 38.86 8.83
C ASN A 584 -18.72 38.23 7.65
N ILE A 585 -18.51 39.00 6.58
CA ILE A 585 -18.00 38.49 5.28
C ILE A 585 -16.57 37.96 5.40
N GLU A 586 -15.79 38.46 6.35
CA GLU A 586 -14.40 38.05 6.57
C GLU A 586 -14.24 36.64 7.20
N ASP A 587 -15.32 36.08 7.78
CA ASP A 587 -15.29 34.79 8.49
C ASP A 587 -15.98 33.62 7.74
N VAL A 588 -16.42 33.83 6.50
CA VAL A 588 -17.18 32.81 5.73
C VAL A 588 -16.25 31.78 5.09
N ASN A 589 -16.42 30.51 5.47
CA ASN A 589 -15.72 29.37 4.86
C ASN A 589 -16.68 28.39 4.14
N HIS A 590 -16.11 27.46 3.36
CA HIS A 590 -16.86 26.49 2.54
C HIS A 590 -17.82 25.60 3.36
N ASN A 591 -17.50 25.33 4.64
CA ASN A 591 -18.34 24.51 5.51
C ASN A 591 -19.57 25.29 6.01
N CYS A 592 -19.42 26.58 6.26
CA CYS A 592 -20.54 27.45 6.61
C CYS A 592 -21.58 27.50 5.47
N VAL A 593 -21.10 27.70 4.24
CA VAL A 593 -21.95 27.72 3.03
C VAL A 593 -22.65 26.37 2.82
N ASN A 594 -21.92 25.26 2.91
CA ASN A 594 -22.49 23.92 2.75
C ASN A 594 -23.58 23.62 3.80
N ASN A 595 -23.38 24.05 5.04
CA ASN A 595 -24.36 23.81 6.11
C ASN A 595 -25.65 24.61 5.90
N ILE A 596 -25.55 25.86 5.45
CA ILE A 596 -26.72 26.69 5.12
C ILE A 596 -27.47 26.10 3.92
N VAL A 597 -26.75 25.69 2.87
CA VAL A 597 -27.34 25.04 1.69
C VAL A 597 -28.05 23.76 2.07
N LYS A 598 -27.42 22.92 2.92
CA LYS A 598 -28.03 21.67 3.39
C LYS A 598 -29.32 21.93 4.16
N ARG A 599 -29.30 22.85 5.14
CA ARG A 599 -30.49 23.22 5.93
C ARG A 599 -31.62 23.76 5.06
N THR A 600 -31.28 24.54 4.03
CA THR A 600 -32.27 25.06 3.07
C THR A 600 -32.88 23.95 2.22
N CYS A 601 -32.05 23.01 1.74
CA CYS A 601 -32.52 21.84 1.00
C CYS A 601 -33.41 20.94 1.87
N ASP A 602 -33.06 20.74 3.14
CA ASP A 602 -33.83 19.90 4.06
C ASP A 602 -35.25 20.46 4.26
N ILE A 603 -35.41 21.79 4.41
CA ILE A 603 -36.74 22.45 4.49
C ILE A 603 -37.58 22.15 3.25
N LEU A 604 -37.00 22.27 2.05
CA LEU A 604 -37.71 22.02 0.80
C LEU A 604 -38.06 20.54 0.62
N VAL A 605 -37.15 19.64 1.00
CA VAL A 605 -37.36 18.20 0.94
C VAL A 605 -38.45 17.77 1.91
N ASP A 606 -38.51 18.34 3.11
CA ASP A 606 -39.52 17.99 4.10
C ASP A 606 -40.90 18.57 3.73
N ALA A 607 -40.96 19.77 3.18
CA ALA A 607 -42.18 20.30 2.56
C ALA A 607 -42.64 19.39 1.39
N ALA A 608 -41.71 18.87 0.59
CA ALA A 608 -42.01 17.99 -0.53
C ALA A 608 -42.48 16.60 -0.07
N LYS A 609 -41.86 16.02 0.96
CA LYS A 609 -42.32 14.77 1.58
C LYS A 609 -43.73 14.91 2.14
N THR A 610 -44.01 16.02 2.81
CA THR A 610 -45.31 16.31 3.41
C THR A 610 -46.38 16.49 2.34
N THR A 611 -46.03 17.16 1.23
CA THR A 611 -47.00 17.50 0.18
C THR A 611 -47.23 16.36 -0.81
N PHE A 612 -46.16 15.70 -1.27
CA PHE A 612 -46.24 14.70 -2.34
C PHE A 612 -46.19 13.25 -1.81
N GLY A 613 -45.81 13.04 -0.55
CA GLY A 613 -45.63 11.72 0.05
C GLY A 613 -44.37 10.97 -0.44
N THR A 614 -44.10 9.80 0.11
CA THR A 614 -42.91 8.98 -0.21
C THR A 614 -43.27 7.61 -0.78
N TYR A 615 -42.32 6.95 -1.46
CA TYR A 615 -42.45 5.55 -1.89
C TYR A 615 -41.15 4.75 -1.72
N MET A 616 -41.31 3.42 -1.63
CA MET A 616 -40.21 2.45 -1.51
C MET A 616 -40.00 1.76 -2.87
N LYS A 617 -38.76 1.76 -3.38
CA LYS A 617 -38.45 1.29 -4.74
C LYS A 617 -38.23 -0.23 -4.79
N CYS A 618 -38.99 -0.94 -5.64
CA CYS A 618 -38.74 -2.34 -6.01
C CYS A 618 -39.19 -2.56 -7.46
N ASP A 619 -38.28 -2.91 -8.37
CA ASP A 619 -38.55 -2.86 -9.82
C ASP A 619 -39.07 -4.18 -10.42
N LYS A 620 -40.14 -4.05 -11.22
CA LYS A 620 -40.84 -5.12 -11.97
C LYS A 620 -40.31 -5.27 -13.40
N GLN A 621 -40.30 -6.51 -13.89
CA GLN A 621 -39.95 -6.93 -15.26
C GLN A 621 -40.92 -6.39 -16.33
N ASN A 622 -40.41 -6.04 -17.51
CA ASN A 622 -41.23 -5.81 -18.70
C ASN A 622 -40.76 -6.67 -19.89
N ASN A 623 -41.75 -7.29 -20.53
CA ASN A 623 -41.66 -8.27 -21.60
C ASN A 623 -41.23 -7.69 -22.96
N VAL A 624 -40.48 -8.52 -23.68
CA VAL A 624 -39.89 -8.32 -25.02
C VAL A 624 -40.96 -8.27 -26.12
N LYS A 625 -40.78 -7.42 -27.14
CA LYS A 625 -41.30 -7.65 -28.49
C LYS A 625 -40.14 -7.73 -29.50
N MET A 626 -39.97 -8.90 -30.11
CA MET A 626 -39.08 -9.10 -31.26
C MET A 626 -39.64 -8.41 -32.50
N ASN A 627 -38.76 -7.90 -33.38
CA ASN A 627 -39.17 -7.46 -34.71
C ASN A 627 -38.25 -8.08 -35.77
N THR A 628 -38.87 -8.88 -36.63
CA THR A 628 -38.33 -9.49 -37.85
C THR A 628 -38.09 -8.44 -38.93
N SER A 629 -37.02 -8.61 -39.73
CA SER A 629 -36.65 -7.68 -40.81
C SER A 629 -37.74 -7.59 -41.88
N LYS A 630 -38.06 -6.36 -42.31
CA LYS A 630 -39.04 -6.10 -43.37
C LYS A 630 -38.33 -5.71 -44.67
N PRO A 631 -38.54 -6.41 -45.80
CA PRO A 631 -37.77 -6.23 -47.04
C PRO A 631 -38.08 -4.96 -47.86
N TRP A 632 -39.17 -4.25 -47.56
CA TRP A 632 -39.56 -3.01 -48.27
C TRP A 632 -38.84 -1.75 -47.78
N PHE A 633 -37.91 -1.88 -46.82
CA PHE A 633 -37.21 -0.78 -46.19
C PHE A 633 -35.81 -0.58 -46.81
N ASP A 634 -35.79 -0.01 -48.02
CA ASP A 634 -34.59 0.26 -48.81
C ASP A 634 -33.81 1.51 -48.33
N GLU A 635 -32.69 1.83 -49.00
CA GLU A 635 -31.82 2.95 -48.61
C GLU A 635 -32.49 4.32 -48.74
N ASP A 636 -33.47 4.47 -49.63
CA ASP A 636 -34.25 5.69 -49.74
C ASP A 636 -35.20 5.83 -48.54
N CYS A 637 -35.81 4.74 -48.09
CA CYS A 637 -36.58 4.70 -46.85
C CYS A 637 -35.72 4.95 -45.60
N LYS A 638 -34.48 4.44 -45.54
CA LYS A 638 -33.52 4.73 -44.46
C LYS A 638 -33.09 6.19 -44.46
N THR A 639 -32.81 6.76 -45.63
CA THR A 639 -32.39 8.16 -45.77
C THR A 639 -33.53 9.12 -45.44
N ALA A 640 -34.75 8.85 -45.94
CA ALA A 640 -35.94 9.60 -45.59
C ALA A 640 -36.26 9.50 -44.08
N ARG A 641 -36.10 8.33 -43.46
CA ARG A 641 -36.27 8.14 -42.00
C ARG A 641 -35.19 8.86 -41.20
N LYS A 642 -33.95 8.90 -41.67
CA LYS A 642 -32.85 9.66 -41.06
C LYS A 642 -33.12 11.17 -41.14
N LYS A 643 -33.62 11.66 -42.28
CA LYS A 643 -34.05 13.06 -42.48
C LYS A 643 -35.26 13.41 -41.60
N PHE A 644 -36.29 12.56 -41.57
CA PHE A 644 -37.46 12.71 -40.70
C PHE A 644 -37.08 12.70 -39.22
N LYS A 645 -36.19 11.81 -38.77
CA LYS A 645 -35.70 11.79 -37.38
C LYS A 645 -34.84 13.01 -37.03
N LYS A 646 -34.02 13.51 -37.98
CA LYS A 646 -33.25 14.74 -37.81
C LYS A 646 -34.17 15.96 -37.71
N SER A 647 -35.20 16.05 -38.55
CA SER A 647 -36.23 17.10 -38.49
C SER A 647 -37.11 16.99 -37.24
N LYS A 648 -37.50 15.78 -36.82
CA LYS A 648 -38.26 15.53 -35.58
C LYS A 648 -37.45 15.89 -34.32
N ARG A 649 -36.13 15.67 -34.32
CA ARG A 649 -35.23 16.15 -33.26
C ARG A 649 -35.18 17.68 -33.22
N LYS A 650 -35.06 18.35 -34.37
CA LYS A 650 -35.18 19.82 -34.47
C LYS A 650 -36.53 20.35 -33.97
N LEU A 651 -37.64 19.67 -34.32
CA LEU A 651 -38.99 20.06 -33.92
C LEU A 651 -39.24 19.84 -32.41
N LYS A 652 -38.67 18.77 -31.82
CA LYS A 652 -38.67 18.57 -30.36
C LYS A 652 -37.87 19.66 -29.65
N LEU A 653 -36.72 20.05 -30.18
CA LEU A 653 -35.89 21.15 -29.62
C LEU A 653 -36.62 22.50 -29.66
N MET A 654 -37.39 22.77 -30.72
CA MET A 654 -38.21 23.99 -30.85
C MET A 654 -39.46 23.97 -29.95
N MET A 655 -40.14 22.83 -29.77
CA MET A 655 -41.30 22.74 -28.86
C MET A 655 -40.92 22.95 -27.39
N TYR A 656 -39.77 22.43 -26.94
CA TYR A 656 -39.32 22.61 -25.55
C TYR A 656 -38.83 24.02 -25.22
N SER A 657 -38.47 24.82 -26.22
CA SER A 657 -38.03 26.21 -26.01
C SER A 657 -39.17 27.23 -26.12
N TYR A 658 -40.27 26.91 -26.83
CA TYR A 658 -41.42 27.81 -26.96
C TYR A 658 -42.40 27.73 -25.76
N ASP A 659 -42.59 26.54 -25.16
CA ASP A 659 -43.54 26.35 -24.04
C ASP A 659 -43.04 26.96 -22.71
N ILE A 660 -41.73 27.04 -22.48
CA ILE A 660 -41.17 27.59 -21.22
C ILE A 660 -41.16 29.13 -21.24
N VAL A 661 -40.85 29.75 -22.39
CA VAL A 661 -40.75 31.21 -22.50
C VAL A 661 -42.13 31.87 -22.62
N SER A 662 -43.12 31.18 -23.20
CA SER A 662 -44.49 31.68 -23.31
C SER A 662 -45.26 31.70 -21.98
N HIS A 663 -44.98 30.77 -21.05
CA HIS A 663 -45.78 30.63 -19.81
C HIS A 663 -45.16 31.29 -18.57
N LEU A 664 -43.94 31.84 -18.67
CA LEU A 664 -43.32 32.66 -17.62
C LEU A 664 -43.63 34.17 -17.74
N ALA A 665 -44.30 34.60 -18.81
CA ALA A 665 -44.63 36.00 -19.06
C ALA A 665 -45.92 36.48 -18.37
N ASP A 666 -46.80 35.58 -17.94
CA ASP A 666 -48.13 35.92 -17.42
C ASP A 666 -48.35 35.37 -16.00
N SER A 667 -47.77 36.00 -14.98
CA SER A 667 -48.40 36.09 -13.65
C SER A 667 -47.73 37.19 -12.82
N GLN A 668 -48.55 37.98 -12.11
CA GLN A 668 -48.18 39.18 -11.36
C GLN A 668 -47.29 38.96 -10.11
N SER A 669 -46.67 37.78 -9.96
CA SER A 669 -45.76 37.45 -8.85
C SER A 669 -44.30 37.81 -9.14
N ALA A 670 -44.00 38.35 -10.32
CA ALA A 670 -42.65 38.70 -10.77
C ALA A 670 -42.03 39.96 -10.11
N ASN A 671 -42.70 40.58 -9.12
CA ASN A 671 -42.12 41.75 -8.44
C ASN A 671 -40.96 41.42 -7.49
N VAL A 672 -40.82 40.17 -7.03
CA VAL A 672 -39.66 39.74 -6.22
C VAL A 672 -38.44 39.44 -7.10
N LEU A 673 -38.66 38.92 -8.32
CA LEU A 673 -37.57 38.61 -9.26
C LEU A 673 -37.02 39.86 -9.96
N VAL A 674 -37.87 40.84 -10.26
CA VAL A 674 -37.45 42.12 -10.86
C VAL A 674 -36.68 42.98 -9.85
N PHE A 675 -37.07 42.98 -8.57
CA PHE A 675 -36.37 43.74 -7.52
C PHE A 675 -34.93 43.25 -7.29
N LEU A 676 -34.69 41.94 -7.43
CA LEU A 676 -33.33 41.35 -7.34
C LEU A 676 -32.45 41.65 -8.57
N MET A 677 -33.03 42.03 -9.71
CA MET A 677 -32.29 42.36 -10.93
C MET A 677 -31.95 43.86 -11.05
N THR A 678 -32.69 44.76 -10.39
CA THR A 678 -32.48 46.21 -10.52
C THR A 678 -31.40 46.81 -9.61
N ASP A 679 -30.97 46.15 -8.53
CA ASP A 679 -29.92 46.66 -7.62
C ASP A 679 -28.48 46.22 -7.98
N LEU A 680 -28.28 45.71 -9.20
CA LEU A 680 -27.00 45.18 -9.70
C LEU A 680 -25.97 46.26 -10.15
N HIS A 681 -25.97 47.45 -9.54
CA HIS A 681 -25.01 48.53 -9.87
C HIS A 681 -24.08 48.97 -8.72
N GLY A 682 -23.83 48.10 -7.74
CA GLY A 682 -22.83 48.36 -6.70
C GLY A 682 -22.06 47.11 -6.24
N GLY A 683 -20.79 47.00 -6.66
CA GLY A 683 -19.78 46.14 -6.02
C GLY A 683 -19.64 44.73 -6.60
N VAL A 684 -18.56 44.52 -7.37
CA VAL A 684 -18.24 43.29 -8.14
C VAL A 684 -18.02 42.02 -7.28
N GLU A 685 -17.79 42.15 -5.97
CA GLU A 685 -17.64 40.98 -5.09
C GLU A 685 -18.96 40.44 -4.51
N LYS A 686 -19.99 41.27 -4.31
CA LYS A 686 -21.32 40.79 -3.90
C LYS A 686 -22.04 40.01 -5.01
N VAL A 687 -21.66 40.25 -6.26
CA VAL A 687 -22.25 39.64 -7.47
C VAL A 687 -21.89 38.14 -7.58
N LYS A 688 -20.65 37.74 -7.28
CA LYS A 688 -20.21 36.34 -7.42
C LYS A 688 -20.90 35.39 -6.43
N THR A 689 -21.05 35.82 -5.18
CA THR A 689 -21.70 35.00 -4.15
C THR A 689 -23.21 34.88 -4.41
N LYS A 690 -23.87 35.97 -4.83
CA LYS A 690 -25.29 35.94 -5.21
C LYS A 690 -25.54 35.13 -6.49
N LEU A 691 -24.67 35.20 -7.51
CA LEU A 691 -24.76 34.36 -8.70
C LEU A 691 -24.59 32.88 -8.37
N CYS A 692 -23.65 32.53 -7.50
CA CYS A 692 -23.43 31.14 -7.09
C CYS A 692 -24.66 30.57 -6.36
N ILE A 693 -25.26 31.36 -5.46
CA ILE A 693 -26.48 30.97 -4.75
C ILE A 693 -27.67 30.82 -5.73
N CYS A 694 -27.88 31.77 -6.64
CA CYS A 694 -28.95 31.68 -7.66
C CYS A 694 -28.75 30.51 -8.64
N TYR A 695 -27.52 30.18 -9.04
CA TYR A 695 -27.24 29.03 -9.91
C TYR A 695 -27.48 27.70 -9.21
N THR A 696 -27.09 27.61 -7.92
CA THR A 696 -27.34 26.42 -7.09
C THR A 696 -28.84 26.25 -6.83
N TRP A 697 -29.57 27.35 -6.68
CA TRP A 697 -31.02 27.38 -6.50
C TRP A 697 -31.77 26.93 -7.78
N SER A 698 -31.37 27.44 -8.95
CA SER A 698 -31.89 27.02 -10.26
C SER A 698 -31.60 25.54 -10.56
N TYR A 699 -30.40 25.07 -10.20
CA TYR A 699 -29.99 23.67 -10.40
C TYR A 699 -30.77 22.70 -9.51
N ASN A 700 -31.08 23.07 -8.27
CA ASN A 700 -31.86 22.22 -7.35
C ASN A 700 -33.36 22.24 -7.66
N ILE A 701 -33.92 23.37 -8.13
CA ILE A 701 -35.31 23.42 -8.65
C ILE A 701 -35.45 22.53 -9.90
N LYS A 702 -34.46 22.52 -10.81
CA LYS A 702 -34.39 21.59 -11.96
C LYS A 702 -34.30 20.10 -11.59
N ARG A 703 -33.96 19.78 -10.33
CA ARG A 703 -33.86 18.42 -9.82
C ARG A 703 -35.13 17.99 -9.07
N LEU A 704 -35.94 18.96 -8.63
CA LEU A 704 -37.21 18.76 -7.92
C LEU A 704 -38.43 18.75 -8.87
N ILE A 705 -38.39 19.51 -9.96
CA ILE A 705 -39.35 19.44 -11.09
C ILE A 705 -38.94 18.29 -12.03
#